data_AF-A0A9D3PJJ2-F1
#
_entry.id   AF-A0A9D3PJJ2-F1
#
_cell.length_a   1.000
_cell.length_b   1.000
_cell.length_c   1.000
_cell.angle_alpha   90.00
_cell.angle_beta   90.00
_cell.angle_gamma   90.00
#
_symmetry.space_group_name_H-M   'P 1'
#
loop_
_entity.id
_entity.type
_entity.pdbx_description
1 polymer ?
#
loop_
_entity_poly.entity_id
_entity_poly.type
_entity_poly.pdbx_seq_one_letter_code
_entity_poly.pdbx_strand_id
1 'polypeptide(L)'
;MERDITRSLFSSRVAEIKVNWFKNRDEMLVVLPQVDGALQEFLGLQEQLVQAEKLQARLMEEVEFLEGAESRSDHPIHTLEHRYSEHTQLQSRQRTVQDAIQGKLSDLEQWISQYQAAFASLEATQLASLMQEISSPIDLGPPSYVPATAFLQNAGQAHLISQCEQLEGEAGALFQQRRALLRGCLEQLHSYATVALLYPRAVLQHHRATVWKQWMEELLTDMTVEHCQAVYHKYEMQFAPQPAAATCQFLSGVEMALQHHAAETNSRLLRQAERLKAEGAGAPACEEQLQEIERCVTVFLHENGEPGSLSLAGIIVSALCALTRRNLVMEGAAASAGEQLVELTSRDGAWFLEELCSMSGNVTSLVQLLQRCQLLPHDLDVPSPAETAQAVFLTNGVYTCLQELNTNFRQIIFPAALRSVLKGESTLVAMLAELDALIEQCTDGVSLQGLAEALHTHLRNTSMGLEEDDDARYLDVTRMLRAQYMELIQPPSLDVPAQDTPKMSAGQMLLVAFDGMFAQLETAFGLLVEKLNSMEVPAAWWKIDVLREARATQAHFLDSAQQRQVLEEVFFIKRLQTIRAFFQLCDSFAQTLSGNCPPASDDPAPSNGPLPMAKPAYRGPAVVSEEQMARPVRAFTADFVRQMLMGLPTQALGLALCSTLGALGADLIAQVEAKDFGVEGKVSLDDLCKKAVEQGVQAGRLSQLLLNRASVLAGSYDTAWKKLDLVCRLEAGMEACKASLQRGQLHIAMFQWQHEDVLGTRTQPMSVSPPPRGIVLSNMKKKLYKLSQDDASIASVQEKLASLEGSIEQRLKWAGGANPALAPVLQDFEAAIGTRRALVLQEGQRAGQVSFLCSTVLNFEGLRTRSPEALGMDAALFDLLKRCQATCSYAAQFSTSVSPLELQLLHRLNPTLDLPVGSPDWLACAEKHLTQELSSQRVAQEECEQQLDSVMETLQVLVDTIKGVLSNHNRQLADVKHLLRAMAKDEENALVEGEDVPYEGSVRQFLSEYKAWQDNVQVVLFTLVQVAGQPRGQEQLELLQDVPATLRELQAQSQSIYNGLVSFASPLVTERTSDCTSPTVATQTSFAAAVRCSGPKTQPDSMSQNARKPLPRNLGTPADTPPSTLLVASKSLAPSPKRAVRDPKTGKAVQERNSYAVSVWKRVKAKLEGRDVDPNRRMSVTEQVDCVIKEATNVDNLAQLYEGWTAWV
;
A
#
# COMPACT_ATOMS: atom_id res chain seq x y z
N MET A 1 -31.68 -25.94 -43.96
CA MET A 1 -31.73 -26.21 -45.41
C MET A 1 -31.42 -24.96 -46.24
N GLU A 2 -32.25 -23.90 -46.21
CA GLU A 2 -31.97 -22.68 -47.00
C GLU A 2 -30.67 -21.97 -46.58
N ARG A 3 -30.40 -21.87 -45.26
CA ARG A 3 -29.11 -21.39 -44.70
C ARG A 3 -27.91 -22.17 -45.28
N ASP A 4 -28.05 -23.49 -45.43
CA ASP A 4 -26.99 -24.39 -45.92
C ASP A 4 -26.77 -24.28 -47.43
N ILE A 5 -27.86 -24.17 -48.20
CA ILE A 5 -27.81 -23.94 -49.66
C ILE A 5 -27.14 -22.59 -49.95
N THR A 6 -27.50 -21.54 -49.20
CA THR A 6 -26.91 -20.20 -49.36
C THR A 6 -25.40 -20.21 -49.07
N ARG A 7 -24.96 -20.86 -47.98
CA ARG A 7 -23.53 -21.05 -47.65
C ARG A 7 -22.78 -21.89 -48.68
N SER A 8 -23.42 -22.91 -49.26
CA SER A 8 -22.84 -23.76 -50.31
C SER A 8 -22.65 -22.99 -51.63
N LEU A 9 -23.70 -22.27 -52.09
CA LEU A 9 -23.64 -21.40 -53.27
C LEU A 9 -22.59 -20.30 -53.11
N PHE A 10 -22.52 -19.68 -51.93
CA PHE A 10 -21.50 -18.69 -51.60
C PHE A 10 -20.09 -19.30 -51.69
N SER A 11 -19.86 -20.47 -51.10
CA SER A 11 -18.57 -21.16 -51.15
C SER A 11 -18.15 -21.50 -52.59
N SER A 12 -19.08 -21.91 -53.45
CA SER A 12 -18.83 -22.16 -54.88
C SER A 12 -18.45 -20.88 -55.63
N ARG A 13 -19.20 -19.79 -55.45
CA ARG A 13 -18.91 -18.51 -56.13
C ARG A 13 -17.62 -17.85 -55.65
N VAL A 14 -17.33 -17.95 -54.35
CA VAL A 14 -16.04 -17.50 -53.81
C VAL A 14 -14.89 -18.30 -54.43
N ALA A 15 -15.02 -19.62 -54.60
CA ALA A 15 -14.00 -20.43 -55.26
C ALA A 15 -13.71 -20.01 -56.71
N GLU A 16 -14.74 -19.60 -57.47
CA GLU A 16 -14.60 -19.07 -58.84
C GLU A 16 -13.84 -17.73 -58.88
N ILE A 17 -14.17 -16.78 -57.99
CA ILE A 17 -13.54 -15.45 -58.00
C ILE A 17 -12.19 -15.39 -57.28
N LYS A 18 -11.88 -16.33 -56.38
CA LYS A 18 -10.74 -16.32 -55.43
C LYS A 18 -9.40 -15.89 -56.04
N VAL A 19 -9.04 -16.41 -57.21
CA VAL A 19 -7.76 -16.09 -57.88
C VAL A 19 -7.71 -14.63 -58.33
N ASN A 20 -8.78 -14.16 -58.98
CA ASN A 20 -8.88 -12.79 -59.47
C ASN A 20 -9.08 -11.78 -58.33
N TRP A 21 -9.74 -12.21 -57.24
CA TRP A 21 -9.92 -11.45 -56.00
C TRP A 21 -8.60 -11.19 -55.28
N PHE A 22 -7.76 -12.22 -55.11
CA PHE A 22 -6.42 -12.01 -54.55
C PHE A 22 -5.46 -11.28 -55.50
N LYS A 23 -5.58 -11.44 -56.84
CA LYS A 23 -4.84 -10.57 -57.76
C LYS A 23 -5.20 -9.09 -57.55
N ASN A 24 -6.48 -8.79 -57.37
CA ASN A 24 -6.95 -7.43 -57.12
C ASN A 24 -6.57 -6.90 -55.72
N ARG A 25 -6.46 -7.79 -54.71
CA ARG A 25 -5.83 -7.48 -53.41
C ARG A 25 -4.39 -7.02 -53.61
N ASP A 26 -3.60 -7.82 -54.33
CA ASP A 26 -2.17 -7.59 -54.47
C ASP A 26 -1.90 -6.31 -55.29
N GLU A 27 -2.72 -6.04 -56.31
CA GLU A 27 -2.73 -4.74 -57.02
C GLU A 27 -3.07 -3.57 -56.08
N MET A 28 -4.10 -3.68 -55.22
CA MET A 28 -4.45 -2.63 -54.25
C MET A 28 -3.33 -2.39 -53.22
N LEU A 29 -2.75 -3.46 -52.67
CA LEU A 29 -1.69 -3.38 -51.66
C LEU A 29 -0.36 -2.86 -52.23
N VAL A 30 -0.17 -2.87 -53.56
CA VAL A 30 0.99 -2.23 -54.23
C VAL A 30 0.76 -0.75 -54.49
N VAL A 31 -0.47 -0.33 -54.84
CA VAL A 31 -0.75 1.07 -55.21
C VAL A 31 -0.94 1.97 -53.98
N LEU A 32 -1.57 1.49 -52.90
CA LEU A 32 -1.79 2.32 -51.69
C LEU A 32 -0.47 2.90 -51.10
N PRO A 33 0.63 2.14 -50.95
CA PRO A 33 1.90 2.69 -50.48
C PRO A 33 2.56 3.66 -51.46
N GLN A 34 2.30 3.54 -52.78
CA GLN A 34 2.81 4.48 -53.78
C GLN A 34 2.10 5.84 -53.66
N VAL A 35 0.80 5.84 -53.37
CA VAL A 35 0.04 7.07 -53.10
C VAL A 35 0.50 7.73 -51.80
N ASP A 36 0.71 6.96 -50.73
CA ASP A 36 1.24 7.47 -49.45
C ASP A 36 2.64 8.09 -49.64
N GLY A 37 3.54 7.42 -50.37
CA GLY A 37 4.87 7.95 -50.69
C GLY A 37 4.83 9.26 -51.49
N ALA A 38 4.07 9.31 -52.58
CA ALA A 38 3.95 10.52 -53.40
C ALA A 38 3.23 11.66 -52.65
N LEU A 39 2.30 11.35 -51.75
CA LEU A 39 1.65 12.36 -50.90
C LEU A 39 2.59 12.91 -49.84
N GLN A 40 3.43 12.07 -49.21
CA GLN A 40 4.45 12.53 -48.28
C GLN A 40 5.51 13.40 -48.97
N GLU A 41 5.89 13.07 -50.21
CA GLU A 41 6.77 13.90 -51.05
C GLU A 41 6.12 15.27 -51.35
N PHE A 42 4.84 15.29 -51.75
CA PHE A 42 4.07 16.53 -51.97
C PHE A 42 3.99 17.40 -50.72
N LEU A 43 3.64 16.82 -49.57
CA LEU A 43 3.55 17.52 -48.29
C LEU A 43 4.91 18.09 -47.86
N GLY A 44 5.99 17.34 -48.05
CA GLY A 44 7.36 17.77 -47.75
C GLY A 44 7.82 18.94 -48.64
N LEU A 45 7.52 18.89 -49.94
CA LEU A 45 7.78 20.00 -50.87
C LEU A 45 6.93 21.23 -50.53
N GLN A 46 5.66 21.06 -50.17
CA GLN A 46 4.78 22.16 -49.76
C GLN A 46 5.25 22.82 -48.46
N GLU A 47 5.79 22.05 -47.50
CA GLU A 47 6.42 22.62 -46.30
C GLU A 47 7.69 23.39 -46.65
N GLN A 48 8.56 22.85 -47.51
CA GLN A 48 9.76 23.54 -47.99
C GLN A 48 9.43 24.87 -48.67
N LEU A 49 8.37 24.90 -49.51
CA LEU A 49 7.88 26.11 -50.16
C LEU A 49 7.45 27.17 -49.13
N VAL A 50 6.66 26.80 -48.13
CA VAL A 50 6.22 27.72 -47.06
C VAL A 50 7.38 28.21 -46.20
N GLN A 51 8.43 27.41 -45.98
CA GLN A 51 9.64 27.87 -45.30
C GLN A 51 10.49 28.80 -46.17
N ALA A 52 10.54 28.56 -47.49
CA ALA A 52 11.21 29.43 -48.45
C ALA A 52 10.51 30.81 -48.53
N GLU A 53 9.18 30.86 -48.60
CA GLU A 53 8.39 32.11 -48.54
C GLU A 53 8.64 32.90 -47.25
N LYS A 54 8.66 32.22 -46.09
CA LYS A 54 8.97 32.85 -44.79
C LYS A 54 10.40 33.37 -44.73
N LEU A 55 11.36 32.64 -45.30
CA LEU A 55 12.75 33.07 -45.40
C LEU A 55 12.90 34.25 -46.35
N GLN A 56 12.21 34.24 -47.49
CA GLN A 56 12.16 35.35 -48.44
C GLN A 56 11.60 36.61 -47.78
N ALA A 57 10.48 36.51 -47.05
CA ALA A 57 9.90 37.65 -46.34
C ALA A 57 10.87 38.27 -45.32
N ARG A 58 11.58 37.44 -44.54
CA ARG A 58 12.64 37.90 -43.61
C ARG A 58 13.84 38.51 -44.34
N LEU A 59 14.27 37.93 -45.46
CA LEU A 59 15.34 38.50 -46.28
C LEU A 59 14.95 39.87 -46.85
N MET A 60 13.68 40.08 -47.22
CA MET A 60 13.20 41.41 -47.62
C MET A 60 13.18 42.38 -46.44
N GLU A 61 12.74 41.97 -45.25
CA GLU A 61 12.77 42.80 -44.03
C GLU A 61 14.21 43.19 -43.64
N GLU A 62 15.17 42.27 -43.77
CA GLU A 62 16.60 42.51 -43.57
C GLU A 62 17.19 43.46 -44.65
N VAL A 63 16.76 43.36 -45.92
CA VAL A 63 17.17 44.27 -47.00
C VAL A 63 16.60 45.68 -46.82
N GLU A 64 15.29 45.81 -46.57
CA GLU A 64 14.63 47.10 -46.31
C GLU A 64 15.26 47.83 -45.10
N PHE A 65 15.70 47.08 -44.09
CA PHE A 65 16.44 47.61 -42.94
C PHE A 65 17.85 48.13 -43.32
N LEU A 66 18.53 47.54 -44.31
CA LEU A 66 19.81 48.06 -44.81
C LEU A 66 19.62 49.26 -45.74
N GLU A 67 18.65 49.22 -46.67
CA GLU A 67 18.30 50.36 -47.53
C GLU A 67 17.90 51.60 -46.70
N GLY A 68 17.21 51.37 -45.58
CA GLY A 68 16.88 52.40 -44.59
C GLY A 68 18.10 53.10 -43.98
N ALA A 69 19.28 52.48 -43.98
CA ALA A 69 20.52 53.06 -43.47
C ALA A 69 21.16 54.07 -44.43
N GLU A 70 21.12 53.83 -45.74
CA GLU A 70 21.71 54.74 -46.73
C GLU A 70 21.09 56.14 -46.70
N SER A 71 19.80 56.20 -46.34
CA SER A 71 19.02 57.44 -46.31
C SER A 71 19.05 58.20 -44.98
N ARG A 72 19.63 57.62 -43.92
CA ARG A 72 19.50 58.11 -42.53
C ARG A 72 20.79 58.00 -41.71
N SER A 73 21.39 59.15 -41.41
CA SER A 73 22.57 59.22 -40.52
C SER A 73 22.28 58.87 -39.05
N ASP A 74 21.00 58.77 -38.66
CA ASP A 74 20.55 58.33 -37.33
C ASP A 74 20.18 56.84 -37.26
N HIS A 75 20.48 56.07 -38.32
CA HIS A 75 20.08 54.65 -38.41
C HIS A 75 20.79 53.78 -37.35
N PRO A 76 20.05 52.88 -36.64
CA PRO A 76 20.62 52.10 -35.53
C PRO A 76 21.77 51.18 -35.94
N ILE A 77 21.88 50.78 -37.22
CA ILE A 77 22.97 49.94 -37.75
C ILE A 77 24.36 50.51 -37.43
N HIS A 78 24.55 51.84 -37.44
CA HIS A 78 25.85 52.47 -37.20
C HIS A 78 26.33 52.38 -35.74
N THR A 79 25.46 51.98 -34.82
CA THR A 79 25.81 51.68 -33.42
C THR A 79 25.76 50.19 -33.12
N LEU A 80 25.37 49.35 -34.10
CA LEU A 80 25.06 47.95 -33.88
C LEU A 80 26.30 47.14 -33.48
N GLU A 81 27.48 47.42 -34.03
CA GLU A 81 28.73 46.73 -33.66
C GLU A 81 29.00 46.81 -32.14
N HIS A 82 28.86 48.01 -31.57
CA HIS A 82 29.03 48.26 -30.14
C HIS A 82 27.93 47.57 -29.32
N ARG A 83 26.66 47.82 -29.67
CA ARG A 83 25.50 47.26 -28.96
C ARG A 83 25.50 45.73 -28.99
N TYR A 84 25.92 45.12 -30.09
CA TYR A 84 26.03 43.67 -30.23
C TYR A 84 27.20 43.09 -29.44
N SER A 85 28.34 43.77 -29.39
CA SER A 85 29.46 43.41 -28.51
C SER A 85 29.03 43.41 -27.03
N GLU A 86 28.34 44.46 -26.58
CA GLU A 86 27.79 44.58 -25.23
C GLU A 86 26.74 43.49 -24.95
N HIS A 87 25.79 43.29 -25.87
CA HIS A 87 24.76 42.25 -25.77
C HIS A 87 25.37 40.84 -25.67
N THR A 88 26.36 40.51 -26.52
CA THR A 88 27.00 39.20 -26.54
C THR A 88 27.82 38.96 -25.25
N GLN A 89 28.52 39.99 -24.75
CA GLN A 89 29.22 39.91 -23.46
C GLN A 89 28.25 39.71 -22.29
N LEU A 90 27.12 40.42 -22.28
CA LEU A 90 26.08 40.27 -21.27
C LEU A 90 25.43 38.88 -21.32
N GLN A 91 25.01 38.43 -22.52
CA GLN A 91 24.39 37.13 -22.74
C GLN A 91 25.33 35.97 -22.36
N SER A 92 26.62 36.08 -22.70
CA SER A 92 27.65 35.10 -22.31
C SER A 92 27.80 35.00 -20.78
N ARG A 93 27.85 36.15 -20.08
CA ARG A 93 27.92 36.18 -18.60
C ARG A 93 26.64 35.62 -17.97
N GLN A 94 25.46 36.02 -18.48
CA GLN A 94 24.18 35.53 -18.00
C GLN A 94 24.07 34.01 -18.16
N ARG A 95 24.44 33.47 -19.33
CA ARG A 95 24.46 32.02 -19.59
C ARG A 95 25.42 31.29 -18.66
N THR A 96 26.63 31.81 -18.46
CA THR A 96 27.62 31.22 -17.53
C THR A 96 27.10 31.15 -16.09
N VAL A 97 26.30 32.13 -15.65
CA VAL A 97 25.64 32.11 -14.33
C VAL A 97 24.45 31.16 -14.31
N GLN A 98 23.59 31.16 -15.33
CA GLN A 98 22.45 30.25 -15.45
C GLN A 98 22.89 28.78 -15.50
N ASP A 99 23.93 28.43 -16.27
CA ASP A 99 24.51 27.09 -16.32
C ASP A 99 25.06 26.67 -14.94
N ALA A 100 25.64 27.61 -14.19
CA ALA A 100 26.13 27.35 -12.83
C ALA A 100 24.99 27.18 -11.80
N ILE A 101 23.87 27.89 -11.96
CA ILE A 101 22.64 27.65 -11.16
C ILE A 101 22.03 26.29 -11.52
N GLN A 102 21.88 25.99 -12.81
CA GLN A 102 21.30 24.73 -13.29
C GLN A 102 22.11 23.51 -12.82
N GLY A 103 23.44 23.59 -12.87
CA GLY A 103 24.31 22.54 -12.32
C GLY A 103 24.10 22.35 -10.81
N LYS A 104 23.95 23.44 -10.04
CA LYS A 104 23.69 23.37 -8.60
C LYS A 104 22.28 22.88 -8.26
N LEU A 105 21.27 23.20 -9.08
CA LEU A 105 19.94 22.61 -8.97
C LEU A 105 19.98 21.10 -9.20
N SER A 106 20.68 20.64 -10.24
CA SER A 106 20.84 19.22 -10.54
C SER A 106 21.50 18.46 -9.38
N ASP A 107 22.54 19.01 -8.75
CA ASP A 107 23.16 18.44 -7.54
C ASP A 107 22.12 18.28 -6.40
N LEU A 108 21.36 19.34 -6.11
CA LEU A 108 20.37 19.35 -5.02
C LEU A 108 19.20 18.40 -5.27
N GLU A 109 18.68 18.36 -6.50
CA GLU A 109 17.62 17.43 -6.90
C GLU A 109 18.06 15.98 -6.76
N GLN A 110 19.29 15.67 -7.18
CA GLN A 110 19.86 14.33 -7.02
C GLN A 110 19.99 13.96 -5.54
N TRP A 111 20.46 14.86 -4.68
CA TRP A 111 20.59 14.60 -3.23
C TRP A 111 19.22 14.40 -2.55
N ILE A 112 18.22 15.23 -2.89
CA ILE A 112 16.86 15.11 -2.36
C ILE A 112 16.23 13.78 -2.79
N SER A 113 16.34 13.43 -4.07
CA SER A 113 15.81 12.17 -4.62
C SER A 113 16.49 10.93 -4.00
N GLN A 114 17.82 10.95 -3.87
CA GLN A 114 18.58 9.90 -3.20
C GLN A 114 18.16 9.73 -1.73
N TYR A 115 17.99 10.83 -0.99
CA TYR A 115 17.52 10.77 0.40
C TYR A 115 16.09 10.24 0.49
N GLN A 116 15.17 10.69 -0.37
CA GLN A 116 13.79 10.17 -0.39
C GLN A 116 13.74 8.66 -0.65
N ALA A 117 14.52 8.17 -1.63
CA ALA A 117 14.63 6.74 -1.91
C ALA A 117 15.24 5.95 -0.73
N ALA A 118 16.34 6.45 -0.15
CA ALA A 118 16.98 5.83 1.01
C ALA A 118 16.05 5.80 2.24
N PHE A 119 15.33 6.90 2.49
CA PHE A 119 14.42 7.06 3.62
C PHE A 119 13.18 6.15 3.51
N ALA A 120 12.66 5.93 2.30
CA ALA A 120 11.63 4.92 2.05
C ALA A 120 12.14 3.50 2.38
N SER A 121 13.41 3.19 2.12
CA SER A 121 14.04 1.92 2.53
C SER A 121 14.38 1.82 4.02
N LEU A 122 14.22 2.89 4.80
CA LEU A 122 14.31 2.83 6.27
C LEU A 122 12.99 2.40 6.93
N GLU A 123 11.89 2.30 6.18
CA GLU A 123 10.64 1.77 6.71
C GLU A 123 10.81 0.32 7.22
N ALA A 124 10.10 0.01 8.30
CA ALA A 124 10.45 -1.10 9.20
C ALA A 124 10.59 -2.47 8.50
N THR A 125 9.82 -2.74 7.45
CA THR A 125 9.85 -4.00 6.70
C THR A 125 11.14 -4.19 5.90
N GLN A 126 11.59 -3.16 5.17
CA GLN A 126 12.80 -3.23 4.33
C GLN A 126 14.08 -3.23 5.18
N LEU A 127 14.09 -2.45 6.27
CA LEU A 127 15.22 -2.46 7.20
C LEU A 127 15.30 -3.77 7.99
N ALA A 128 14.16 -4.36 8.39
CA ALA A 128 14.13 -5.65 9.07
C ALA A 128 14.61 -6.80 8.17
N SER A 129 14.23 -6.84 6.89
CA SER A 129 14.74 -7.88 5.96
C SER A 129 16.25 -7.77 5.75
N LEU A 130 16.79 -6.55 5.62
CA LEU A 130 18.24 -6.32 5.56
C LEU A 130 18.94 -6.77 6.85
N MET A 131 18.36 -6.49 8.02
CA MET A 131 18.89 -6.94 9.31
C MET A 131 18.87 -8.46 9.44
N GLN A 132 17.82 -9.13 8.99
CA GLN A 132 17.71 -10.59 8.99
C GLN A 132 18.75 -11.23 8.05
N GLU A 133 18.85 -10.76 6.80
CA GLU A 133 19.80 -11.26 5.81
C GLU A 133 21.27 -11.13 6.23
N ILE A 134 21.62 -10.06 6.94
CA ILE A 134 23.00 -9.79 7.39
C ILE A 134 23.28 -10.43 8.76
N SER A 135 22.25 -10.79 9.53
CA SER A 135 22.41 -11.49 10.82
C SER A 135 22.55 -13.00 10.69
N SER A 136 22.13 -13.59 9.55
CA SER A 136 22.35 -15.01 9.27
C SER A 136 23.85 -15.38 9.25
N PRO A 137 24.21 -16.65 9.53
CA PRO A 137 25.57 -17.12 9.36
C PRO A 137 25.98 -17.11 7.88
N ILE A 138 27.25 -16.79 7.59
CA ILE A 138 27.80 -16.88 6.23
C ILE A 138 28.17 -18.33 5.95
N ASP A 139 27.43 -19.00 5.08
CA ASP A 139 27.91 -20.22 4.43
C ASP A 139 28.78 -19.82 3.24
N LEU A 140 30.10 -20.00 3.35
CA LEU A 140 31.06 -19.71 2.28
C LEU A 140 31.16 -20.83 1.22
N GLY A 141 30.53 -21.98 1.48
CA GLY A 141 30.70 -23.21 0.69
C GLY A 141 32.10 -23.84 0.83
N PRO A 142 32.39 -24.91 0.07
CA PRO A 142 33.73 -25.48 -0.01
C PRO A 142 34.69 -24.50 -0.73
N PRO A 143 35.94 -24.33 -0.26
CA PRO A 143 36.94 -23.50 -0.91
C PRO A 143 37.20 -23.88 -2.38
N SER A 144 37.51 -22.90 -3.23
CA SER A 144 37.57 -23.11 -4.69
C SER A 144 38.64 -24.13 -5.12
N TYR A 145 39.74 -24.27 -4.37
CA TYR A 145 40.81 -25.23 -4.64
C TYR A 145 40.46 -26.71 -4.34
N VAL A 146 39.38 -27.00 -3.62
CA VAL A 146 39.08 -28.35 -3.12
C VAL A 146 39.03 -29.41 -4.23
N PRO A 147 38.34 -29.22 -5.37
CA PRO A 147 38.32 -30.21 -6.46
C PRO A 147 39.72 -30.52 -7.02
N ALA A 148 40.62 -29.53 -7.05
CA ALA A 148 41.98 -29.67 -7.57
C ALA A 148 42.96 -30.35 -6.59
N THR A 149 42.58 -30.55 -5.32
CA THR A 149 43.47 -31.02 -4.23
C THR A 149 44.24 -32.30 -4.58
N ALA A 150 43.55 -33.35 -5.02
CA ALA A 150 44.17 -34.63 -5.34
C ALA A 150 45.13 -34.53 -6.55
N PHE A 151 44.79 -33.72 -7.55
CA PHE A 151 45.66 -33.43 -8.68
C PHE A 151 46.93 -32.68 -8.23
N LEU A 152 46.77 -31.62 -7.44
CA LEU A 152 47.89 -30.80 -6.94
C LEU A 152 48.83 -31.59 -6.02
N GLN A 153 48.31 -32.47 -5.16
CA GLN A 153 49.11 -33.38 -4.34
C GLN A 153 49.93 -34.35 -5.21
N ASN A 154 49.28 -35.03 -6.16
CA ASN A 154 49.94 -35.96 -7.08
C ASN A 154 50.97 -35.27 -8.00
N ALA A 155 50.79 -33.98 -8.30
CA ALA A 155 51.73 -33.15 -9.06
C ALA A 155 52.85 -32.50 -8.21
N GLY A 156 52.95 -32.83 -6.90
CA GLY A 156 53.94 -32.26 -5.99
C GLY A 156 53.75 -30.77 -5.68
N GLN A 157 52.58 -30.20 -5.94
CA GLN A 157 52.26 -28.77 -5.78
C GLN A 157 51.54 -28.45 -4.46
N ALA A 158 51.80 -29.20 -3.39
CA ALA A 158 51.11 -29.05 -2.09
C ALA A 158 51.23 -27.63 -1.49
N HIS A 159 52.27 -26.87 -1.85
CA HIS A 159 52.42 -25.48 -1.42
C HIS A 159 51.33 -24.53 -1.96
N LEU A 160 50.77 -24.80 -3.16
CA LEU A 160 49.66 -24.00 -3.69
C LEU A 160 48.38 -24.21 -2.88
N ILE A 161 48.14 -25.45 -2.40
CA ILE A 161 47.01 -25.79 -1.53
C ILE A 161 47.13 -24.98 -0.23
N SER A 162 48.29 -25.02 0.42
CA SER A 162 48.55 -24.27 1.66
C SER A 162 48.42 -22.75 1.49
N GLN A 163 48.80 -22.20 0.34
CA GLN A 163 48.59 -20.77 0.02
C GLN A 163 47.10 -20.42 -0.16
N CYS A 164 46.33 -21.29 -0.81
CA CYS A 164 44.88 -21.11 -0.95
C CYS A 164 44.16 -21.26 0.40
N GLU A 165 44.55 -22.23 1.22
CA GLU A 165 44.06 -22.43 2.59
C GLU A 165 44.27 -21.18 3.46
N GLN A 166 45.46 -20.58 3.41
CA GLN A 166 45.77 -19.37 4.16
C GLN A 166 44.89 -18.19 3.71
N LEU A 167 44.78 -17.96 2.40
CA LEU A 167 44.00 -16.84 1.85
C LEU A 167 42.49 -17.02 2.00
N GLU A 168 41.96 -18.25 1.94
CA GLU A 168 40.55 -18.53 2.22
C GLU A 168 40.24 -18.36 3.72
N GLY A 169 41.18 -18.70 4.62
CA GLY A 169 41.08 -18.39 6.04
C GLY A 169 41.07 -16.88 6.32
N GLU A 170 41.96 -16.11 5.66
CA GLU A 170 41.99 -14.64 5.73
C GLU A 170 40.70 -14.02 5.18
N ALA A 171 40.23 -14.48 4.01
CA ALA A 171 38.96 -14.04 3.42
C ALA A 171 37.76 -14.34 4.33
N GLY A 172 37.70 -15.54 4.92
CA GLY A 172 36.64 -15.92 5.85
C GLY A 172 36.58 -15.01 7.08
N ALA A 173 37.73 -14.70 7.68
CA ALA A 173 37.82 -13.76 8.80
C ALA A 173 37.36 -12.33 8.40
N LEU A 174 37.79 -11.86 7.22
CA LEU A 174 37.39 -10.54 6.71
C LEU A 174 35.88 -10.46 6.40
N PHE A 175 35.26 -11.51 5.84
CA PHE A 175 33.81 -11.53 5.62
C PHE A 175 33.02 -11.50 6.93
N GLN A 176 33.47 -12.23 7.96
CA GLN A 176 32.87 -12.19 9.30
C GLN A 176 33.02 -10.79 9.94
N GLN A 177 34.20 -10.17 9.83
CA GLN A 177 34.43 -8.80 10.31
C GLN A 177 33.53 -7.80 9.58
N ARG A 178 33.42 -7.91 8.26
CA ARG A 178 32.53 -7.08 7.44
C ARG A 178 31.07 -7.21 7.89
N ARG A 179 30.54 -8.42 8.07
CA ARG A 179 29.16 -8.60 8.58
C ARG A 179 28.96 -8.08 10.01
N ALA A 180 29.96 -8.15 10.88
CA ALA A 180 29.88 -7.54 12.21
C ALA A 180 29.80 -5.99 12.12
N LEU A 181 30.53 -5.37 11.18
CA LEU A 181 30.40 -3.93 10.91
C LEU A 181 29.06 -3.57 10.26
N LEU A 182 28.57 -4.36 9.31
CA LEU A 182 27.27 -4.14 8.65
C LEU A 182 26.11 -4.21 9.65
N ARG A 183 26.08 -5.21 10.54
CA ARG A 183 25.12 -5.24 11.67
C ARG A 183 25.21 -3.96 12.50
N GLY A 184 26.43 -3.56 12.86
CA GLY A 184 26.66 -2.31 13.58
C GLY A 184 26.22 -1.05 12.84
N CYS A 185 26.28 -1.00 11.51
CA CYS A 185 25.76 0.09 10.69
C CYS A 185 24.22 0.08 10.70
N LEU A 186 23.61 -1.10 10.51
CA LEU A 186 22.16 -1.28 10.56
C LEU A 186 21.57 -0.92 11.93
N GLU A 187 22.25 -1.22 13.03
CA GLU A 187 21.87 -0.76 14.38
C GLU A 187 21.80 0.77 14.48
N GLN A 188 22.76 1.48 13.86
CA GLN A 188 22.73 2.95 13.84
C GLN A 188 21.66 3.48 12.87
N LEU A 189 21.45 2.84 11.71
CA LEU A 189 20.34 3.17 10.80
C LEU A 189 18.98 2.95 11.46
N HIS A 190 18.80 1.88 12.22
CA HIS A 190 17.58 1.60 12.97
C HIS A 190 17.36 2.63 14.09
N SER A 191 18.42 2.97 14.84
CA SER A 191 18.38 4.03 15.85
C SER A 191 18.01 5.40 15.25
N TYR A 192 18.51 5.70 14.05
CA TYR A 192 18.15 6.90 13.29
C TYR A 192 16.70 6.85 12.80
N ALA A 193 16.30 5.78 12.09
CA ALA A 193 14.98 5.61 11.49
C ALA A 193 13.86 5.68 12.53
N THR A 194 14.07 5.09 13.72
CA THR A 194 13.11 5.08 14.82
C THR A 194 12.68 6.48 15.28
N VAL A 195 13.55 7.48 15.10
CA VAL A 195 13.25 8.90 15.41
C VAL A 195 12.92 9.69 14.13
N ALA A 196 13.69 9.52 13.07
CA ALA A 196 13.54 10.31 11.84
C ALA A 196 12.23 10.02 11.08
N LEU A 197 11.71 8.79 11.11
CA LEU A 197 10.41 8.43 10.51
C LEU A 197 9.20 9.08 11.21
N LEU A 198 9.41 9.76 12.34
CA LEU A 198 8.41 10.54 13.07
C LEU A 198 8.47 12.05 12.76
N TYR A 199 9.40 12.50 11.90
CA TYR A 199 9.49 13.91 11.52
C TYR A 199 8.22 14.36 10.77
N PRO A 200 7.61 15.51 11.15
CA PRO A 200 6.55 16.10 10.38
C PRO A 200 7.03 16.42 8.96
N ARG A 201 6.19 16.16 7.96
CA ARG A 201 6.54 16.40 6.55
C ARG A 201 6.92 17.87 6.28
N ALA A 202 6.29 18.81 6.98
CA ALA A 202 6.61 20.23 6.92
C ALA A 202 8.08 20.52 7.32
N VAL A 203 8.63 19.81 8.31
CA VAL A 203 10.01 20.03 8.77
C VAL A 203 11.04 19.60 7.72
N LEU A 204 10.74 18.56 6.93
CA LEU A 204 11.60 18.16 5.80
C LEU A 204 11.61 19.21 4.67
N GLN A 205 10.53 19.98 4.49
CA GLN A 205 10.49 21.08 3.50
C GLN A 205 11.39 22.26 3.90
N HIS A 206 11.62 22.45 5.21
CA HIS A 206 12.54 23.47 5.75
C HIS A 206 14.02 23.02 5.74
N HIS A 207 14.33 21.83 5.21
CA HIS A 207 15.71 21.39 5.08
C HIS A 207 16.48 22.25 4.06
N ARG A 208 17.74 22.57 4.38
CA ARG A 208 18.59 23.46 3.55
C ARG A 208 18.59 23.09 2.08
N ALA A 209 18.70 21.81 1.73
CA ALA A 209 18.76 21.39 0.33
C ALA A 209 17.46 21.74 -0.43
N THR A 210 16.31 21.58 0.21
CA THR A 210 14.99 21.89 -0.36
C THR A 210 14.78 23.40 -0.48
N VAL A 211 15.13 24.15 0.55
CA VAL A 211 15.03 25.62 0.57
C VAL A 211 15.95 26.27 -0.46
N TRP A 212 17.22 25.85 -0.53
CA TRP A 212 18.18 26.36 -1.51
C TRP A 212 17.82 25.97 -2.94
N LYS A 213 17.21 24.79 -3.15
CA LYS A 213 16.62 24.42 -4.44
C LYS A 213 15.57 25.46 -4.84
N GLN A 214 14.57 25.70 -3.98
CA GLN A 214 13.48 26.63 -4.27
C GLN A 214 14.00 28.03 -4.62
N TRP A 215 14.95 28.57 -3.85
CA TRP A 215 15.50 29.92 -4.14
C TRP A 215 16.29 29.98 -5.45
N MET A 216 16.92 28.88 -5.88
CA MET A 216 17.58 28.82 -7.18
C MET A 216 16.61 28.63 -8.36
N GLU A 217 15.48 27.95 -8.16
CA GLU A 217 14.36 27.95 -9.12
C GLU A 217 13.78 29.37 -9.27
N GLU A 218 13.51 30.06 -8.15
CA GLU A 218 13.08 31.47 -8.15
C GLU A 218 14.06 32.37 -8.93
N LEU A 219 15.37 32.27 -8.68
CA LEU A 219 16.40 33.05 -9.38
C LEU A 219 16.55 32.74 -10.88
N LEU A 220 16.18 31.54 -11.35
CA LEU A 220 16.12 31.26 -12.79
C LEU A 220 14.91 31.91 -13.45
N THR A 221 13.80 32.09 -12.72
CA THR A 221 12.59 32.75 -13.25
C THR A 221 12.71 34.27 -13.30
N ASP A 222 13.30 34.89 -12.28
CA ASP A 222 13.56 36.34 -12.22
C ASP A 222 14.94 36.62 -11.62
N MET A 223 15.93 36.84 -12.49
CA MET A 223 17.30 37.16 -12.08
C MET A 223 17.49 38.68 -12.00
N THR A 224 17.11 39.27 -10.87
CA THR A 224 17.26 40.70 -10.54
C THR A 224 18.07 40.93 -9.27
N VAL A 225 18.57 42.17 -9.05
CA VAL A 225 19.34 42.54 -7.85
C VAL A 225 18.48 42.42 -6.60
N GLU A 226 17.22 42.83 -6.72
CA GLU A 226 16.19 42.80 -5.69
C GLU A 226 15.88 41.36 -5.26
N HIS A 227 15.72 40.43 -6.21
CA HIS A 227 15.55 39.00 -5.91
C HIS A 227 16.79 38.39 -5.26
N CYS A 228 18.01 38.74 -5.71
CA CYS A 228 19.24 38.29 -5.05
C CYS A 228 19.31 38.75 -3.58
N GLN A 229 18.89 39.99 -3.29
CA GLN A 229 18.81 40.54 -1.93
C GLN A 229 17.68 39.89 -1.11
N ALA A 230 16.53 39.61 -1.72
CA ALA A 230 15.42 38.92 -1.07
C ALA A 230 15.82 37.50 -0.63
N VAL A 231 16.54 36.76 -1.47
CA VAL A 231 17.09 35.43 -1.11
C VAL A 231 18.06 35.53 0.07
N TYR A 232 18.93 36.54 0.10
CA TYR A 232 19.82 36.79 1.25
C TYR A 232 19.03 37.04 2.54
N HIS A 233 17.96 37.84 2.48
CA HIS A 233 17.12 38.11 3.64
C HIS A 233 16.31 36.86 4.09
N LYS A 234 15.79 36.06 3.16
CA LYS A 234 15.15 34.76 3.46
C LYS A 234 16.13 33.83 4.21
N TYR A 235 17.40 33.80 3.81
CA TYR A 235 18.45 33.07 4.54
C TYR A 235 18.67 33.60 5.95
N GLU A 236 18.82 34.92 6.12
CA GLU A 236 19.01 35.50 7.45
C GLU A 236 17.85 35.18 8.39
N MET A 237 16.60 35.21 7.91
CA MET A 237 15.43 34.87 8.71
C MET A 237 15.39 33.39 9.13
N GLN A 238 15.76 32.45 8.25
CA GLN A 238 15.63 31.02 8.51
C GLN A 238 16.86 30.40 9.19
N PHE A 239 18.06 30.87 8.86
CA PHE A 239 19.33 30.28 9.29
C PHE A 239 20.19 31.25 10.12
N ALA A 240 19.56 32.23 10.80
CA ALA A 240 20.21 33.11 11.77
C ALA A 240 21.05 32.33 12.81
N PRO A 241 22.15 32.91 13.34
CA PRO A 241 22.89 32.32 14.46
C PRO A 241 22.08 32.20 15.76
N GLN A 242 21.04 33.02 15.93
CA GLN A 242 20.09 32.97 17.05
C GLN A 242 18.67 33.28 16.55
N PRO A 243 17.67 32.41 16.79
CA PRO A 243 16.27 32.72 16.53
C PRO A 243 15.73 33.80 17.47
N ALA A 244 14.52 34.29 17.18
CA ALA A 244 13.80 35.20 18.07
C ALA A 244 13.56 34.58 19.45
N ALA A 245 13.72 35.38 20.51
CA ALA A 245 13.62 34.91 21.90
C ALA A 245 12.27 34.26 22.24
N ALA A 246 11.17 34.71 21.61
CA ALA A 246 9.85 34.11 21.76
C ALA A 246 9.81 32.65 21.24
N THR A 247 10.42 32.39 20.08
CA THR A 247 10.56 31.04 19.51
C THR A 247 11.38 30.14 20.45
N CYS A 248 12.50 30.64 20.96
CA CYS A 248 13.34 29.89 21.91
C CYS A 248 12.58 29.54 23.21
N GLN A 249 11.78 30.46 23.74
CA GLN A 249 10.92 30.24 24.91
C GLN A 249 9.81 29.23 24.64
N PHE A 250 9.12 29.34 23.50
CA PHE A 250 8.07 28.40 23.07
C PHE A 250 8.62 26.97 22.95
N LEU A 251 9.71 26.78 22.19
CA LEU A 251 10.31 25.46 21.98
C LEU A 251 10.82 24.85 23.29
N SER A 252 11.45 25.65 24.16
CA SER A 252 11.86 25.19 25.50
C SER A 252 10.67 24.79 26.37
N GLY A 253 9.55 25.52 26.28
CA GLY A 253 8.31 25.21 27.02
C GLY A 253 7.67 23.90 26.56
N VAL A 254 7.64 23.65 25.23
CA VAL A 254 7.18 22.38 24.64
C VAL A 254 8.06 21.21 25.06
N GLU A 255 9.39 21.37 25.01
CA GLU A 255 10.34 20.33 25.47
C GLU A 255 10.11 19.97 26.94
N MET A 256 10.02 20.97 27.83
CA MET A 256 9.79 20.76 29.26
C MET A 256 8.43 20.09 29.55
N ALA A 257 7.37 20.43 28.81
CA ALA A 257 6.06 19.80 28.96
C ALA A 257 6.08 18.32 28.52
N LEU A 258 6.73 18.00 27.39
CA LEU A 258 6.92 16.61 26.95
C LEU A 258 7.73 15.80 27.99
N GLN A 259 8.82 16.36 28.52
CA GLN A 259 9.63 15.73 29.58
C GLN A 259 8.82 15.50 30.87
N HIS A 260 7.98 16.45 31.27
CA HIS A 260 7.10 16.31 32.43
C HIS A 260 6.13 15.13 32.26
N HIS A 261 5.44 15.03 31.12
CA HIS A 261 4.52 13.91 30.87
C HIS A 261 5.23 12.55 30.78
N ALA A 262 6.45 12.50 30.22
CA ALA A 262 7.26 11.28 30.24
C ALA A 262 7.66 10.86 31.67
N ALA A 263 8.05 11.82 32.52
CA ALA A 263 8.35 11.57 33.93
C ALA A 263 7.11 11.07 34.69
N GLU A 264 5.94 11.65 34.44
CA GLU A 264 4.66 11.25 35.04
C GLU A 264 4.27 9.81 34.65
N THR A 265 4.39 9.44 33.37
CA THR A 265 4.15 8.07 32.90
C THR A 265 5.17 7.09 33.48
N ASN A 266 6.43 7.47 33.61
CA ASN A 266 7.43 6.65 34.30
C ASN A 266 7.09 6.46 35.80
N SER A 267 6.56 7.48 36.47
CA SER A 267 6.06 7.37 37.85
C SER A 267 4.78 6.53 37.97
N ARG A 268 3.95 6.40 36.93
CA ARG A 268 2.88 5.39 36.87
C ARG A 268 3.45 3.98 36.73
N LEU A 269 4.38 3.78 35.80
CA LEU A 269 5.04 2.49 35.54
C LEU A 269 5.73 1.94 36.79
N LEU A 270 6.50 2.77 37.50
CA LEU A 270 7.19 2.36 38.74
C LEU A 270 6.21 1.93 39.82
N ARG A 271 5.11 2.68 40.03
CA ARG A 271 4.06 2.31 41.00
C ARG A 271 3.38 0.98 40.67
N GLN A 272 3.14 0.69 39.38
CA GLN A 272 2.59 -0.60 38.97
C GLN A 272 3.60 -1.75 39.15
N ALA A 273 4.88 -1.52 38.86
CA ALA A 273 5.95 -2.49 39.08
C ALA A 273 6.15 -2.81 40.57
N GLU A 274 6.03 -1.82 41.45
CA GLU A 274 6.05 -2.00 42.91
C GLU A 274 4.85 -2.82 43.40
N ARG A 275 3.64 -2.57 42.86
CA ARG A 275 2.44 -3.37 43.16
C ARG A 275 2.57 -4.81 42.70
N LEU A 276 2.98 -5.06 41.45
CA LEU A 276 3.21 -6.41 40.92
C LEU A 276 4.25 -7.17 41.76
N LYS A 277 5.32 -6.50 42.17
CA LYS A 277 6.34 -7.06 43.07
C LYS A 277 5.79 -7.41 44.45
N ALA A 278 4.78 -6.68 44.96
CA ALA A 278 4.15 -6.97 46.25
C ALA A 278 3.27 -8.23 46.23
N GLU A 279 2.68 -8.59 45.08
CA GLU A 279 1.90 -9.83 44.91
C GLU A 279 2.75 -11.11 44.97
N GLY A 280 4.06 -11.00 44.72
CA GLY A 280 5.05 -12.07 44.93
C GLY A 280 4.95 -13.27 43.97
N ALA A 281 4.06 -13.23 42.97
CA ALA A 281 3.89 -14.24 41.93
C ALA A 281 3.49 -13.56 40.61
N GLY A 282 4.01 -14.03 39.48
CA GLY A 282 3.59 -13.59 38.14
C GLY A 282 2.41 -14.39 37.61
N ALA A 283 1.83 -13.98 36.46
CA ALA A 283 0.62 -14.59 35.92
C ALA A 283 0.70 -16.13 35.76
N PRO A 284 1.75 -16.74 35.17
CA PRO A 284 1.79 -18.19 34.95
C PRO A 284 1.72 -19.02 36.23
N ALA A 285 2.30 -18.54 37.33
CA ALA A 285 2.23 -19.22 38.63
C ALA A 285 0.83 -19.11 39.27
N CYS A 286 0.10 -18.02 38.99
CA CYS A 286 -1.28 -17.87 39.43
C CYS A 286 -2.24 -18.73 38.57
N GLU A 287 -1.95 -18.88 37.27
CA GLU A 287 -2.67 -19.80 36.37
C GLU A 287 -2.50 -21.26 36.81
N GLU A 288 -1.27 -21.71 37.07
CA GLU A 288 -0.99 -23.07 37.56
C GLU A 288 -1.74 -23.35 38.88
N GLN A 289 -1.72 -22.39 39.81
CA GLN A 289 -2.46 -22.50 41.07
C GLN A 289 -3.98 -22.62 40.84
N LEU A 290 -4.55 -21.84 39.91
CA LEU A 290 -5.97 -21.89 39.58
C LEU A 290 -6.34 -23.23 38.92
N GLN A 291 -5.53 -23.72 37.98
CA GLN A 291 -5.73 -25.02 37.31
C GLN A 291 -5.71 -26.19 38.30
N GLU A 292 -4.81 -26.17 39.29
CA GLU A 292 -4.76 -27.20 40.34
C GLU A 292 -6.00 -27.16 41.24
N ILE A 293 -6.54 -25.97 41.54
CA ILE A 293 -7.82 -25.83 42.26
C ILE A 293 -8.98 -26.36 41.41
N GLU A 294 -9.02 -26.08 40.10
CA GLU A 294 -10.03 -26.65 39.19
C GLU A 294 -9.95 -28.19 39.12
N ARG A 295 -8.74 -28.75 39.14
CA ARG A 295 -8.53 -30.20 39.23
C ARG A 295 -9.11 -30.74 40.53
N CYS A 296 -8.90 -30.05 41.66
CA CYS A 296 -9.46 -30.42 42.96
C CYS A 296 -11.00 -30.34 42.99
N VAL A 297 -11.60 -29.33 42.37
CA VAL A 297 -13.07 -29.24 42.19
C VAL A 297 -13.58 -30.41 41.33
N THR A 298 -12.89 -30.73 40.24
CA THR A 298 -13.28 -31.84 39.34
C THR A 298 -13.24 -33.19 40.07
N VAL A 299 -12.21 -33.44 40.88
CA VAL A 299 -12.11 -34.62 41.76
C VAL A 299 -13.24 -34.63 42.79
N PHE A 300 -13.53 -33.51 43.45
CA PHE A 300 -14.63 -33.41 44.42
C PHE A 300 -16.00 -33.73 43.80
N LEU A 301 -16.28 -33.21 42.61
CA LEU A 301 -17.53 -33.50 41.89
C LEU A 301 -17.64 -34.98 41.51
N HIS A 302 -16.54 -35.61 41.07
CA HIS A 302 -16.51 -37.03 40.73
C HIS A 302 -16.67 -37.95 41.96
N GLU A 303 -15.99 -37.65 43.07
CA GLU A 303 -16.05 -38.42 44.32
C GLU A 303 -17.42 -38.37 45.00
N ASN A 304 -18.12 -37.23 44.92
CA ASN A 304 -19.29 -36.94 45.76
C ASN A 304 -20.60 -36.82 44.96
N GLY A 305 -20.57 -36.97 43.63
CA GLY A 305 -21.74 -37.10 42.76
C GLY A 305 -22.74 -35.94 42.85
N GLU A 306 -24.03 -36.27 42.78
CA GLU A 306 -25.14 -35.31 42.92
C GLU A 306 -25.11 -34.50 44.23
N PRO A 307 -25.02 -35.08 45.45
CA PRO A 307 -24.99 -34.28 46.68
C PRO A 307 -23.72 -33.42 46.81
N GLY A 308 -22.60 -33.82 46.19
CA GLY A 308 -21.42 -32.98 46.02
C GLY A 308 -21.69 -31.79 45.09
N SER A 309 -22.30 -32.05 43.94
CA SER A 309 -22.68 -31.03 42.94
C SER A 309 -23.64 -30.00 43.51
N LEU A 310 -24.72 -30.43 44.15
CA LEU A 310 -25.70 -29.53 44.78
C LEU A 310 -25.09 -28.72 45.93
N SER A 311 -24.16 -29.32 46.70
CA SER A 311 -23.43 -28.60 47.76
C SER A 311 -22.49 -27.53 47.20
N LEU A 312 -21.79 -27.80 46.09
CA LEU A 312 -20.95 -26.80 45.43
C LEU A 312 -21.78 -25.70 44.78
N ALA A 313 -22.86 -26.05 44.09
CA ALA A 313 -23.78 -25.09 43.50
C ALA A 313 -24.40 -24.14 44.55
N GLY A 314 -24.88 -24.66 45.69
CA GLY A 314 -25.44 -23.83 46.77
C GLY A 314 -24.44 -22.82 47.36
N ILE A 315 -23.16 -23.21 47.47
CA ILE A 315 -22.07 -22.33 47.88
C ILE A 315 -21.77 -21.26 46.81
N ILE A 316 -21.66 -21.65 45.54
CA ILE A 316 -21.39 -20.69 44.44
C ILE A 316 -22.53 -19.69 44.28
N VAL A 317 -23.79 -20.14 44.36
CA VAL A 317 -24.98 -19.26 44.36
C VAL A 317 -24.93 -18.28 45.52
N SER A 318 -24.52 -18.71 46.72
CA SER A 318 -24.35 -17.82 47.88
C SER A 318 -23.27 -16.75 47.64
N ALA A 319 -22.16 -17.09 46.99
CA ALA A 319 -21.11 -16.14 46.61
C ALA A 319 -21.58 -15.15 45.53
N LEU A 320 -22.28 -15.64 44.51
CA LEU A 320 -22.87 -14.82 43.44
C LEU A 320 -23.97 -13.88 43.97
N CYS A 321 -24.79 -14.28 44.94
CA CYS A 321 -25.74 -13.39 45.62
C CYS A 321 -25.05 -12.19 46.29
N ALA A 322 -23.89 -12.40 46.92
CA ALA A 322 -23.09 -11.33 47.50
C ALA A 322 -22.48 -10.40 46.43
N LEU A 323 -22.02 -10.97 45.30
CA LEU A 323 -21.54 -10.19 44.15
C LEU A 323 -22.66 -9.38 43.48
N THR A 324 -23.89 -9.90 43.43
CA THR A 324 -25.05 -9.20 42.86
C THR A 324 -25.34 -7.89 43.60
N ARG A 325 -25.29 -7.90 44.94
CA ARG A 325 -25.39 -6.66 45.73
C ARG A 325 -24.21 -5.72 45.51
N ARG A 326 -23.00 -6.26 45.32
CA ARG A 326 -21.82 -5.43 45.03
C ARG A 326 -21.94 -4.74 43.67
N ASN A 327 -22.44 -5.44 42.64
CA ASN A 327 -22.76 -4.86 41.34
C ASN A 327 -23.75 -3.71 41.49
N LEU A 328 -24.88 -3.94 42.18
CA LEU A 328 -25.90 -2.90 42.39
C LEU A 328 -25.37 -1.66 43.14
N VAL A 329 -24.49 -1.84 44.13
CA VAL A 329 -23.82 -0.71 44.82
C VAL A 329 -22.88 0.05 43.89
N MET A 330 -22.10 -0.64 43.05
CA MET A 330 -21.20 -0.02 42.07
C MET A 330 -21.98 0.68 40.95
N GLU A 331 -23.11 0.11 40.52
CA GLU A 331 -24.05 0.75 39.60
C GLU A 331 -24.66 2.02 40.22
N GLY A 332 -25.13 1.95 41.46
CA GLY A 332 -25.62 3.14 42.19
C GLY A 332 -24.55 4.23 42.32
N ALA A 333 -23.29 3.85 42.59
CA ALA A 333 -22.17 4.78 42.63
C ALA A 333 -21.90 5.41 41.25
N ALA A 334 -21.86 4.63 40.17
CA ALA A 334 -21.61 5.14 38.81
C ALA A 334 -22.74 6.06 38.32
N ALA A 335 -24.01 5.73 38.64
CA ALA A 335 -25.15 6.60 38.40
C ALA A 335 -25.02 7.94 39.13
N SER A 336 -24.60 7.91 40.41
CA SER A 336 -24.42 9.12 41.23
C SER A 336 -23.25 10.02 40.79
N ALA A 337 -22.22 9.45 40.15
CA ALA A 337 -21.07 10.20 39.66
C ALA A 337 -21.37 11.05 38.41
N GLY A 338 -22.41 10.68 37.64
CA GLY A 338 -22.82 11.42 36.44
C GLY A 338 -21.67 11.61 35.44
N GLU A 339 -21.45 12.85 34.99
CA GLU A 339 -20.37 13.20 34.06
C GLU A 339 -18.96 13.05 34.67
N GLN A 340 -18.82 13.04 36.00
CA GLN A 340 -17.52 12.85 36.66
C GLN A 340 -17.03 11.38 36.60
N LEU A 341 -17.88 10.45 36.17
CA LEU A 341 -17.53 9.04 35.99
C LEU A 341 -16.30 8.84 35.08
N VAL A 342 -16.08 9.73 34.09
CA VAL A 342 -14.92 9.71 33.18
C VAL A 342 -13.59 9.73 33.92
N GLU A 343 -13.51 10.49 35.02
CA GLU A 343 -12.28 10.69 35.81
C GLU A 343 -12.30 9.86 37.12
N LEU A 344 -13.34 9.05 37.34
CA LEU A 344 -13.48 8.25 38.56
C LEU A 344 -12.41 7.15 38.61
N THR A 345 -11.56 7.26 39.62
CA THR A 345 -10.48 6.31 39.90
C THR A 345 -10.60 5.78 41.33
N SER A 346 -10.23 4.52 41.51
CA SER A 346 -10.21 3.89 42.82
C SER A 346 -9.03 4.37 43.66
N ARG A 347 -9.02 4.00 44.95
CA ARG A 347 -7.93 4.35 45.88
C ARG A 347 -6.54 3.96 45.36
N ASP A 348 -6.47 2.86 44.61
CA ASP A 348 -5.22 2.32 44.08
C ASP A 348 -4.90 2.82 42.67
N GLY A 349 -5.69 3.79 42.16
CA GLY A 349 -5.49 4.46 40.87
C GLY A 349 -6.03 3.70 39.65
N ALA A 350 -6.81 2.63 39.83
CA ALA A 350 -7.49 1.96 38.72
C ALA A 350 -8.68 2.80 38.25
N TRP A 351 -8.92 2.86 36.94
CA TRP A 351 -10.11 3.53 36.40
C TRP A 351 -11.38 2.69 36.66
N PHE A 352 -12.53 3.33 36.88
CA PHE A 352 -13.75 2.62 37.32
C PHE A 352 -14.12 1.41 36.43
N LEU A 353 -13.89 1.50 35.11
CA LEU A 353 -14.19 0.43 34.17
C LEU A 353 -13.39 -0.84 34.47
N GLU A 354 -12.13 -0.72 34.90
CA GLU A 354 -11.29 -1.88 35.25
C GLU A 354 -11.87 -2.67 36.43
N GLU A 355 -12.52 -1.98 37.37
CA GLU A 355 -13.20 -2.62 38.50
C GLU A 355 -14.51 -3.29 38.05
N LEU A 356 -15.28 -2.66 37.15
CA LEU A 356 -16.48 -3.28 36.57
C LEU A 356 -16.15 -4.53 35.74
N CYS A 357 -15.12 -4.47 34.89
CA CYS A 357 -14.64 -5.63 34.13
C CYS A 357 -14.14 -6.75 35.05
N SER A 358 -13.36 -6.43 36.08
CA SER A 358 -12.88 -7.42 37.07
C SER A 358 -14.04 -8.09 37.84
N MET A 359 -15.07 -7.32 38.24
CA MET A 359 -16.26 -7.90 38.88
C MET A 359 -17.08 -8.77 37.91
N SER A 360 -17.28 -8.32 36.68
CA SER A 360 -17.99 -9.06 35.63
C SER A 360 -17.28 -10.37 35.29
N GLY A 361 -15.94 -10.33 35.19
CA GLY A 361 -15.09 -11.51 35.01
C GLY A 361 -15.24 -12.50 36.18
N ASN A 362 -15.19 -12.04 37.43
CA ASN A 362 -15.34 -12.91 38.59
C ASN A 362 -16.72 -13.60 38.64
N VAL A 363 -17.78 -12.84 38.34
CA VAL A 363 -19.15 -13.39 38.20
C VAL A 363 -19.18 -14.47 37.11
N THR A 364 -18.55 -14.20 35.97
CA THR A 364 -18.50 -15.08 34.81
C THR A 364 -17.75 -16.38 35.11
N SER A 365 -16.60 -16.33 35.77
CA SER A 365 -15.83 -17.51 36.17
C SER A 365 -16.53 -18.33 37.25
N LEU A 366 -17.24 -17.70 38.19
CA LEU A 366 -18.07 -18.43 39.15
C LEU A 366 -19.31 -19.08 38.48
N VAL A 367 -19.93 -18.42 37.50
CA VAL A 367 -21.02 -19.03 36.70
C VAL A 367 -20.50 -20.19 35.82
N GLN A 368 -19.30 -20.06 35.27
CA GLN A 368 -18.63 -21.15 34.53
C GLN A 368 -18.29 -22.34 35.45
N LEU A 369 -17.90 -22.10 36.70
CA LEU A 369 -17.69 -23.14 37.71
C LEU A 369 -19.02 -23.81 38.11
N LEU A 370 -20.08 -23.02 38.26
CA LEU A 370 -21.45 -23.50 38.53
C LEU A 370 -21.96 -24.43 37.41
N GLN A 371 -21.66 -24.14 36.14
CA GLN A 371 -22.00 -25.01 35.01
C GLN A 371 -21.33 -26.39 35.05
N ARG A 372 -20.27 -26.59 35.85
CA ARG A 372 -19.68 -27.92 36.08
C ARG A 372 -20.47 -28.76 37.10
N CYS A 373 -21.42 -28.16 37.83
CA CYS A 373 -22.25 -28.84 38.82
C CYS A 373 -23.48 -29.49 38.17
N GLN A 374 -23.79 -30.73 38.55
CA GLN A 374 -25.06 -31.37 38.20
C GLN A 374 -26.18 -30.79 39.08
N LEU A 375 -27.11 -30.05 38.45
CA LEU A 375 -28.29 -29.47 39.08
C LEU A 375 -29.52 -30.39 38.90
N LEU A 376 -30.58 -30.15 39.67
CA LEU A 376 -31.84 -30.88 39.53
C LEU A 376 -32.55 -30.52 38.20
N PRO A 377 -33.43 -31.41 37.68
CA PRO A 377 -34.33 -31.06 36.60
C PRO A 377 -35.12 -29.80 36.95
N HIS A 378 -35.13 -28.86 36.01
CA HIS A 378 -35.77 -27.56 36.16
C HIS A 378 -37.12 -27.54 35.42
N ASP A 379 -38.04 -26.70 35.90
CA ASP A 379 -39.40 -26.58 35.37
C ASP A 379 -39.42 -25.90 34.00
N LEU A 380 -40.19 -26.43 33.05
CA LEU A 380 -40.21 -25.96 31.66
C LEU A 380 -40.87 -24.58 31.50
N ASP A 381 -41.69 -24.17 32.47
CA ASP A 381 -42.41 -22.89 32.48
C ASP A 381 -41.54 -21.70 33.01
N VAL A 382 -40.22 -21.91 33.10
CA VAL A 382 -39.24 -20.97 33.69
C VAL A 382 -37.99 -20.91 32.78
N PRO A 383 -37.19 -19.83 32.76
CA PRO A 383 -35.93 -19.80 32.02
C PRO A 383 -34.89 -20.76 32.57
N SER A 384 -34.21 -21.52 31.71
CA SER A 384 -33.23 -22.53 32.16
C SER A 384 -31.94 -21.91 32.71
N PRO A 385 -31.25 -22.55 33.68
CA PRO A 385 -29.98 -22.04 34.20
C PRO A 385 -28.93 -21.77 33.10
N ALA A 386 -28.86 -22.64 32.08
CA ALA A 386 -27.97 -22.49 30.94
C ALA A 386 -28.31 -21.26 30.07
N GLU A 387 -29.60 -21.01 29.84
CA GLU A 387 -30.09 -19.84 29.12
C GLU A 387 -29.81 -18.54 29.87
N THR A 388 -30.09 -18.49 31.18
CA THR A 388 -29.80 -17.29 31.99
C THR A 388 -28.31 -17.05 32.17
N ALA A 389 -27.49 -18.11 32.23
CA ALA A 389 -26.03 -17.98 32.23
C ALA A 389 -25.52 -17.34 30.92
N GLN A 390 -26.17 -17.61 29.78
CA GLN A 390 -25.83 -16.96 28.51
C GLN A 390 -25.96 -15.43 28.57
N ALA A 391 -26.98 -14.90 29.26
CA ALA A 391 -27.12 -13.45 29.45
C ALA A 391 -25.97 -12.85 30.30
N VAL A 392 -25.46 -13.61 31.29
CA VAL A 392 -24.27 -13.21 32.06
C VAL A 392 -23.02 -13.20 31.20
N PHE A 393 -22.80 -14.24 30.37
CA PHE A 393 -21.67 -14.27 29.42
C PHE A 393 -21.73 -13.12 28.40
N LEU A 394 -22.91 -12.80 27.87
CA LEU A 394 -23.12 -11.67 26.95
C LEU A 394 -22.86 -10.33 27.64
N THR A 395 -23.30 -10.16 28.89
CA THR A 395 -22.98 -8.98 29.71
C THR A 395 -21.47 -8.78 29.82
N ASN A 396 -20.74 -9.85 30.13
CA ASN A 396 -19.28 -9.80 30.20
C ASN A 396 -18.66 -9.47 28.83
N GLY A 397 -19.23 -10.00 27.74
CA GLY A 397 -18.84 -9.66 26.37
C GLY A 397 -18.91 -8.15 26.07
N VAL A 398 -19.93 -7.43 26.55
CA VAL A 398 -20.01 -5.96 26.39
C VAL A 398 -18.90 -5.26 27.18
N TYR A 399 -18.64 -5.66 28.43
CA TYR A 399 -17.53 -5.10 29.22
C TYR A 399 -16.16 -5.39 28.59
N THR A 400 -15.94 -6.59 28.05
CA THR A 400 -14.75 -6.92 27.27
C THR A 400 -14.62 -6.00 26.05
N CYS A 401 -15.68 -5.77 25.28
CA CYS A 401 -15.65 -4.85 24.14
C CYS A 401 -15.33 -3.39 24.55
N LEU A 402 -15.82 -2.92 25.70
CA LEU A 402 -15.46 -1.58 26.23
C LEU A 402 -13.98 -1.51 26.65
N GLN A 403 -13.45 -2.57 27.24
CA GLN A 403 -12.04 -2.66 27.62
C GLN A 403 -11.12 -2.76 26.39
N GLU A 404 -11.52 -3.55 25.39
CA GLU A 404 -10.85 -3.68 24.10
C GLU A 404 -10.85 -2.34 23.35
N LEU A 405 -11.99 -1.64 23.25
CA LEU A 405 -12.09 -0.30 22.66
C LEU A 405 -11.05 0.67 23.26
N ASN A 406 -10.93 0.73 24.58
CA ASN A 406 -9.98 1.62 25.25
C ASN A 406 -8.51 1.16 25.06
N THR A 407 -8.26 -0.14 25.01
CA THR A 407 -6.91 -0.72 24.87
C THR A 407 -6.40 -0.62 23.44
N ASN A 408 -7.19 -1.09 22.48
CA ASN A 408 -6.90 -1.06 21.04
C ASN A 408 -6.81 0.38 20.52
N PHE A 409 -7.63 1.31 21.03
CA PHE A 409 -7.45 2.73 20.74
C PHE A 409 -6.04 3.23 21.13
N ARG A 410 -5.57 2.94 22.35
CA ARG A 410 -4.24 3.39 22.84
C ARG A 410 -3.07 2.69 22.16
N GLN A 411 -3.24 1.44 21.76
CA GLN A 411 -2.17 0.62 21.18
C GLN A 411 -2.08 0.74 19.65
N ILE A 412 -3.21 0.90 18.97
CA ILE A 412 -3.33 0.81 17.50
C ILE A 412 -3.74 2.16 16.90
N ILE A 413 -4.93 2.67 17.24
CA ILE A 413 -5.50 3.87 16.58
C ILE A 413 -4.68 5.12 16.90
N PHE A 414 -4.39 5.40 18.16
CA PHE A 414 -3.66 6.61 18.55
C PHE A 414 -2.26 6.71 17.91
N PRO A 415 -1.40 5.67 17.98
CA PRO A 415 -0.08 5.71 17.34
C PRO A 415 -0.14 5.78 15.81
N ALA A 416 -1.14 5.15 15.18
CA ALA A 416 -1.33 5.21 13.73
C ALA A 416 -1.81 6.60 13.27
N ALA A 417 -2.88 7.11 13.88
CA ALA A 417 -3.47 8.41 13.55
C ALA A 417 -2.47 9.56 13.72
N LEU A 418 -1.78 9.64 14.86
CA LEU A 418 -0.80 10.71 15.09
C LEU A 418 0.34 10.64 14.06
N ARG A 419 0.79 9.44 13.69
CA ARG A 419 1.82 9.27 12.64
C ARG A 419 1.33 9.72 11.26
N SER A 420 0.11 9.35 10.87
CA SER A 420 -0.47 9.75 9.57
C SER A 420 -0.70 11.26 9.48
N VAL A 421 -1.15 11.89 10.58
CA VAL A 421 -1.27 13.36 10.67
C VAL A 421 0.10 14.05 10.59
N LEU A 422 1.10 13.61 11.37
CA LEU A 422 2.47 14.14 11.30
C LEU A 422 3.08 14.01 9.88
N LYS A 423 2.88 12.86 9.22
CA LYS A 423 3.35 12.63 7.84
C LYS A 423 2.58 13.47 6.79
N GLY A 424 1.48 14.11 7.14
CA GLY A 424 0.62 14.82 6.18
C GLY A 424 0.05 13.87 5.12
N GLU A 425 -0.50 12.74 5.56
CA GLU A 425 -1.05 11.70 4.69
C GLU A 425 -2.31 12.19 3.96
N SER A 426 -2.20 12.44 2.66
CA SER A 426 -3.24 13.08 1.85
C SER A 426 -4.59 12.37 1.88
N THR A 427 -4.59 11.03 1.94
CA THR A 427 -5.83 10.24 1.99
C THR A 427 -6.55 10.40 3.33
N LEU A 428 -5.82 10.55 4.45
CA LEU A 428 -6.44 10.83 5.75
C LEU A 428 -6.96 12.27 5.80
N VAL A 429 -6.20 13.25 5.30
CA VAL A 429 -6.62 14.66 5.26
C VAL A 429 -7.89 14.84 4.43
N ALA A 430 -7.97 14.21 3.25
CA ALA A 430 -9.17 14.22 2.42
C ALA A 430 -10.38 13.58 3.15
N MET A 431 -10.22 12.38 3.70
CA MET A 431 -11.28 11.68 4.43
C MET A 431 -11.82 12.47 5.65
N LEU A 432 -10.94 13.18 6.37
CA LEU A 432 -11.37 14.01 7.50
C LEU A 432 -12.11 15.27 7.03
N ALA A 433 -11.66 15.91 5.94
CA ALA A 433 -12.37 17.04 5.33
C ALA A 433 -13.74 16.63 4.75
N GLU A 434 -13.83 15.45 4.14
CA GLU A 434 -15.10 14.86 3.69
C GLU A 434 -16.04 14.55 4.86
N LEU A 435 -15.52 14.03 5.97
CA LEU A 435 -16.30 13.81 7.20
C LEU A 435 -16.82 15.11 7.81
N ASP A 436 -15.97 16.15 7.93
CA ASP A 436 -16.39 17.47 8.42
C ASP A 436 -17.46 18.09 7.50
N ALA A 437 -17.26 18.03 6.17
CA ALA A 437 -18.23 18.55 5.20
C ALA A 437 -19.56 17.78 5.22
N LEU A 438 -19.54 16.46 5.39
CA LEU A 438 -20.72 15.60 5.53
C LEU A 438 -21.52 15.97 6.79
N ILE A 439 -20.83 16.21 7.91
CA ILE A 439 -21.45 16.69 9.15
C ILE A 439 -22.10 18.05 8.90
N GLU A 440 -21.38 19.04 8.36
CA GLU A 440 -21.92 20.39 8.13
C GLU A 440 -23.11 20.42 7.16
N GLN A 441 -23.10 19.59 6.12
CA GLN A 441 -24.19 19.48 5.15
C GLN A 441 -25.45 18.82 5.72
N CYS A 442 -25.30 17.75 6.51
CA CYS A 442 -26.45 17.03 7.06
C CYS A 442 -27.16 17.80 8.17
N THR A 443 -26.44 18.58 8.99
CA THR A 443 -26.99 19.12 10.24
C THR A 443 -27.55 20.54 10.15
N ASP A 444 -27.54 21.16 8.96
CA ASP A 444 -28.16 22.49 8.70
C ASP A 444 -27.72 23.56 9.72
N GLY A 445 -26.42 23.56 10.06
CA GLY A 445 -25.81 24.47 11.03
C GLY A 445 -25.97 24.08 12.52
N VAL A 446 -26.72 23.02 12.84
CA VAL A 446 -26.81 22.48 14.20
C VAL A 446 -25.55 21.68 14.54
N SER A 447 -24.97 21.86 15.72
CA SER A 447 -23.81 21.07 16.14
C SER A 447 -24.21 19.62 16.47
N LEU A 448 -23.29 18.66 16.33
CA LEU A 448 -23.52 17.28 16.79
C LEU A 448 -23.96 17.23 18.27
N GLN A 449 -23.46 18.15 19.11
CA GLN A 449 -23.90 18.25 20.50
C GLN A 449 -25.37 18.70 20.62
N GLY A 450 -25.79 19.69 19.84
CA GLY A 450 -27.19 20.12 19.79
C GLY A 450 -28.15 19.03 19.31
N LEU A 451 -27.73 18.21 18.34
CA LEU A 451 -28.51 17.03 17.91
C LEU A 451 -28.65 16.00 19.02
N ALA A 452 -27.55 15.67 19.72
CA ALA A 452 -27.60 14.75 20.85
C ALA A 452 -28.50 15.29 21.97
N GLU A 453 -28.42 16.57 22.31
CA GLU A 453 -29.27 17.22 23.32
C GLU A 453 -30.75 17.26 22.92
N ALA A 454 -31.07 17.50 21.64
CA ALA A 454 -32.43 17.42 21.11
C ALA A 454 -33.00 16.00 21.25
N LEU A 455 -32.25 14.96 20.85
CA LEU A 455 -32.70 13.57 20.99
C LEU A 455 -32.85 13.11 22.45
N HIS A 456 -32.02 13.58 23.38
CA HIS A 456 -32.23 13.35 24.82
C HIS A 456 -33.50 14.06 25.33
N THR A 457 -33.82 15.23 24.78
CA THR A 457 -35.06 15.96 25.10
C THR A 457 -36.28 15.22 24.58
N HIS A 458 -36.25 14.75 23.34
CA HIS A 458 -37.28 13.86 22.76
C HIS A 458 -37.51 12.61 23.62
N LEU A 459 -36.44 11.92 24.05
CA LEU A 459 -36.52 10.74 24.92
C LEU A 459 -37.23 11.06 26.24
N ARG A 460 -36.93 12.23 26.82
CA ARG A 460 -37.56 12.72 28.06
C ARG A 460 -39.02 13.12 27.85
N ASN A 461 -39.37 13.76 26.73
CA ASN A 461 -40.75 14.14 26.41
C ASN A 461 -41.61 12.88 26.18
N THR A 462 -41.11 11.94 25.37
CA THR A 462 -41.76 10.65 25.08
C THR A 462 -42.00 9.83 26.35
N SER A 463 -41.03 9.76 27.27
CA SER A 463 -41.20 9.07 28.57
C SER A 463 -42.17 9.76 29.53
N MET A 464 -42.47 11.05 29.31
CA MET A 464 -43.49 11.82 30.04
C MET A 464 -44.86 11.84 29.34
N GLY A 465 -45.00 11.19 28.17
CA GLY A 465 -46.24 11.18 27.38
C GLY A 465 -46.54 12.50 26.66
N LEU A 466 -45.50 13.28 26.35
CA LEU A 466 -45.57 14.52 25.58
C LEU A 466 -44.96 14.26 24.20
N GLU A 467 -45.75 14.38 23.13
CA GLU A 467 -45.31 14.24 21.74
C GLU A 467 -45.32 15.61 21.06
N GLU A 468 -44.20 15.99 20.41
CA GLU A 468 -44.05 17.23 19.65
C GLU A 468 -43.51 16.92 18.23
N ASP A 469 -44.04 17.58 17.19
CA ASP A 469 -43.71 17.27 15.78
C ASP A 469 -42.23 17.59 15.41
N ASP A 470 -41.61 18.56 16.08
CA ASP A 470 -40.22 18.98 15.80
C ASP A 470 -39.19 17.89 16.14
N ASP A 471 -39.51 16.96 17.05
CA ASP A 471 -38.62 15.87 17.45
C ASP A 471 -38.32 14.88 16.31
N ALA A 472 -39.29 14.64 15.42
CA ALA A 472 -39.13 13.73 14.28
C ALA A 472 -38.05 14.21 13.29
N ARG A 473 -37.90 15.55 13.12
CA ARG A 473 -36.89 16.14 12.24
C ARG A 473 -35.46 15.74 12.65
N TYR A 474 -35.16 15.74 13.95
CA TYR A 474 -33.82 15.42 14.45
C TYR A 474 -33.46 13.93 14.25
N LEU A 475 -34.44 13.04 14.36
CA LEU A 475 -34.26 11.62 14.04
C LEU A 475 -33.95 11.39 12.56
N ASP A 476 -34.67 12.04 11.65
CA ASP A 476 -34.46 11.87 10.21
C ASP A 476 -33.14 12.49 9.73
N VAL A 477 -32.73 13.64 10.29
CA VAL A 477 -31.37 14.19 10.11
C VAL A 477 -30.30 13.20 10.57
N THR A 478 -30.48 12.57 11.74
CA THR A 478 -29.49 11.61 12.28
C THR A 478 -29.40 10.33 11.45
N ARG A 479 -30.54 9.83 10.94
CA ARG A 479 -30.58 8.68 10.03
C ARG A 479 -29.91 8.97 8.68
N MET A 480 -30.11 10.17 8.13
CA MET A 480 -29.44 10.62 6.91
C MET A 480 -27.93 10.69 7.10
N LEU A 481 -27.49 11.31 8.21
CA LEU A 481 -26.08 11.37 8.61
C LEU A 481 -25.47 9.97 8.76
N ARG A 482 -26.20 9.02 9.36
CA ARG A 482 -25.78 7.62 9.47
C ARG A 482 -25.62 6.95 8.11
N ALA A 483 -26.58 7.12 7.21
CA ALA A 483 -26.52 6.52 5.87
C ALA A 483 -25.30 7.03 5.08
N GLN A 484 -25.10 8.34 5.00
CA GLN A 484 -23.98 8.93 4.26
C GLN A 484 -22.62 8.57 4.89
N TYR A 485 -22.51 8.56 6.22
CA TYR A 485 -21.27 8.13 6.89
C TYR A 485 -20.96 6.65 6.62
N MET A 486 -21.98 5.79 6.56
CA MET A 486 -21.82 4.37 6.20
C MET A 486 -21.39 4.18 4.74
N GLU A 487 -21.75 5.10 3.83
CA GLU A 487 -21.22 5.13 2.46
C GLU A 487 -19.74 5.59 2.44
N LEU A 488 -19.38 6.63 3.21
CA LEU A 488 -18.02 7.16 3.29
C LEU A 488 -16.97 6.13 3.76
N ILE A 489 -17.34 5.23 4.69
CA ILE A 489 -16.44 4.19 5.22
C ILE A 489 -16.45 2.88 4.39
N GLN A 490 -17.30 2.76 3.37
CA GLN A 490 -17.32 1.58 2.50
C GLN A 490 -16.22 1.66 1.41
N PRO A 491 -15.71 0.50 0.92
CA PRO A 491 -14.78 0.50 -0.19
C PRO A 491 -15.50 1.00 -1.47
N PRO A 492 -14.88 1.86 -2.28
CA PRO A 492 -15.54 2.46 -3.45
C PRO A 492 -15.96 1.40 -4.46
N SER A 493 -17.27 1.30 -4.70
CA SER A 493 -17.88 0.38 -5.66
C SER A 493 -17.76 0.89 -7.10
N LEU A 494 -16.54 0.86 -7.64
CA LEU A 494 -16.29 1.03 -9.07
C LEU A 494 -16.44 -0.31 -9.79
N ASP A 495 -17.15 -0.33 -10.92
CA ASP A 495 -17.34 -1.50 -11.80
C ASP A 495 -16.03 -1.92 -12.50
N VAL A 496 -15.06 -2.40 -11.72
CA VAL A 496 -13.78 -2.95 -12.19
C VAL A 496 -13.95 -4.47 -12.39
N PRO A 497 -13.54 -5.04 -13.54
CA PRO A 497 -13.62 -6.49 -13.76
C PRO A 497 -12.84 -7.26 -12.69
N ALA A 498 -13.42 -8.37 -12.23
CA ALA A 498 -13.14 -9.04 -10.95
C ALA A 498 -11.77 -9.75 -10.82
N GLN A 499 -10.66 -9.02 -10.94
CA GLN A 499 -9.30 -9.53 -10.69
C GLN A 499 -8.51 -8.78 -9.60
N ASP A 500 -8.87 -7.55 -9.25
CA ASP A 500 -8.26 -6.81 -8.13
C ASP A 500 -9.21 -6.71 -6.93
N THR A 501 -8.67 -6.92 -5.73
CA THR A 501 -9.39 -6.61 -4.48
C THR A 501 -9.47 -5.09 -4.31
N PRO A 502 -10.60 -4.53 -3.83
CA PRO A 502 -10.72 -3.10 -3.63
C PRO A 502 -9.72 -2.63 -2.56
N LYS A 503 -8.67 -1.94 -2.98
CA LYS A 503 -7.62 -1.42 -2.10
C LYS A 503 -8.14 -0.16 -1.41
N MET A 504 -8.54 -0.29 -0.15
CA MET A 504 -8.81 0.86 0.70
C MET A 504 -7.56 1.72 0.86
N SER A 505 -7.73 3.05 0.89
CA SER A 505 -6.64 3.95 1.27
C SER A 505 -6.27 3.80 2.74
N ALA A 506 -5.07 4.22 3.13
CA ALA A 506 -4.63 4.16 4.53
C ALA A 506 -5.49 5.05 5.45
N GLY A 507 -5.92 6.23 4.98
CA GLY A 507 -6.90 7.06 5.70
C GLY A 507 -8.24 6.35 5.93
N GLN A 508 -8.79 5.68 4.90
CA GLN A 508 -10.00 4.87 5.04
C GLN A 508 -9.81 3.68 5.99
N MET A 509 -8.71 2.92 5.85
CA MET A 509 -8.42 1.79 6.75
C MET A 509 -8.35 2.22 8.21
N LEU A 510 -7.74 3.38 8.51
CA LEU A 510 -7.68 3.92 9.86
C LEU A 510 -9.06 4.31 10.41
N LEU A 511 -9.88 4.98 9.60
CA LEU A 511 -11.24 5.38 10.00
C LEU A 511 -12.15 4.16 10.19
N VAL A 512 -12.11 3.19 9.27
CA VAL A 512 -12.82 1.91 9.36
C VAL A 512 -12.38 1.09 10.58
N ALA A 513 -11.07 1.05 10.88
CA ALA A 513 -10.56 0.38 12.07
C ALA A 513 -11.02 1.07 13.37
N PHE A 514 -11.14 2.40 13.37
CA PHE A 514 -11.64 3.13 14.53
C PHE A 514 -13.15 2.91 14.71
N ASP A 515 -13.95 3.05 13.65
CA ASP A 515 -15.39 2.79 13.66
C ASP A 515 -15.73 1.35 14.05
N GLY A 516 -14.98 0.38 13.52
CA GLY A 516 -15.18 -1.05 13.76
C GLY A 516 -15.14 -1.45 15.24
N MET A 517 -14.36 -0.75 16.09
CA MET A 517 -14.36 -1.00 17.53
C MET A 517 -15.68 -0.57 18.20
N PHE A 518 -16.34 0.47 17.70
CA PHE A 518 -17.68 0.86 18.18
C PHE A 518 -18.76 -0.05 17.62
N ALA A 519 -18.65 -0.49 16.36
CA ALA A 519 -19.56 -1.46 15.76
C ALA A 519 -19.50 -2.84 16.46
N GLN A 520 -18.31 -3.27 16.91
CA GLN A 520 -18.12 -4.47 17.73
C GLN A 520 -18.87 -4.35 19.07
N LEU A 521 -18.76 -3.19 19.74
CA LEU A 521 -19.47 -2.90 20.99
C LEU A 521 -21.00 -2.92 20.79
N GLU A 522 -21.52 -2.26 19.75
CA GLU A 522 -22.94 -2.26 19.42
C GLU A 522 -23.46 -3.67 19.11
N THR A 523 -22.68 -4.49 18.40
CA THR A 523 -23.03 -5.89 18.12
C THR A 523 -23.13 -6.71 19.41
N ALA A 524 -22.12 -6.61 20.30
CA ALA A 524 -22.12 -7.32 21.57
C ALA A 524 -23.30 -6.89 22.48
N PHE A 525 -23.59 -5.59 22.50
CA PHE A 525 -24.71 -5.02 23.26
C PHE A 525 -26.07 -5.43 22.68
N GLY A 526 -26.23 -5.42 21.35
CA GLY A 526 -27.43 -5.89 20.66
C GLY A 526 -27.76 -7.34 21.00
N LEU A 527 -26.76 -8.23 21.00
CA LEU A 527 -26.93 -9.63 21.40
C LEU A 527 -27.38 -9.79 22.86
N LEU A 528 -26.85 -8.97 23.78
CA LEU A 528 -27.31 -8.95 25.19
C LEU A 528 -28.78 -8.53 25.29
N VAL A 529 -29.17 -7.45 24.61
CA VAL A 529 -30.54 -6.92 24.62
C VAL A 529 -31.52 -7.89 23.97
N GLU A 530 -31.15 -8.50 22.84
CA GLU A 530 -31.94 -9.56 22.19
C GLU A 530 -32.17 -10.73 23.15
N LYS A 531 -31.10 -11.22 23.82
CA LYS A 531 -31.21 -12.34 24.75
C LYS A 531 -32.05 -12.02 25.99
N LEU A 532 -31.92 -10.82 26.55
CA LEU A 532 -32.74 -10.39 27.69
C LEU A 532 -34.23 -10.25 27.32
N ASN A 533 -34.54 -9.78 26.10
CA ASN A 533 -35.92 -9.64 25.62
C ASN A 533 -36.57 -10.97 25.21
N SER A 534 -35.79 -11.98 24.82
CA SER A 534 -36.31 -13.29 24.41
C SER A 534 -36.64 -14.24 25.57
N MET A 535 -36.29 -13.92 26.82
CA MET A 535 -36.52 -14.79 27.98
C MET A 535 -37.90 -14.57 28.62
N GLU A 536 -38.68 -15.64 28.78
CA GLU A 536 -39.98 -15.61 29.47
C GLU A 536 -39.80 -15.61 30.99
N VAL A 537 -39.68 -14.42 31.59
CA VAL A 537 -39.43 -14.28 33.05
C VAL A 537 -40.73 -14.29 33.86
N PRO A 538 -40.90 -15.20 34.85
CA PRO A 538 -42.10 -15.26 35.70
C PRO A 538 -42.39 -13.96 36.44
N ALA A 539 -43.67 -13.55 36.48
CA ALA A 539 -44.10 -12.29 37.07
C ALA A 539 -43.67 -12.11 38.55
N ALA A 540 -43.60 -13.20 39.31
CA ALA A 540 -43.14 -13.20 40.69
C ALA A 540 -41.67 -12.76 40.85
N TRP A 541 -40.79 -13.08 39.89
CA TRP A 541 -39.36 -12.80 40.02
C TRP A 541 -39.06 -11.29 40.04
N TRP A 542 -39.87 -10.47 39.37
CA TRP A 542 -39.78 -9.00 39.42
C TRP A 542 -40.12 -8.38 40.80
N LYS A 543 -40.56 -9.18 41.77
CA LYS A 543 -40.74 -8.75 43.16
C LYS A 543 -39.51 -8.97 44.04
N ILE A 544 -38.47 -9.63 43.51
CA ILE A 544 -37.19 -9.83 44.17
C ILE A 544 -36.41 -8.51 44.19
N ASP A 545 -35.83 -8.16 45.34
CA ASP A 545 -35.17 -6.87 45.60
C ASP A 545 -34.18 -6.45 44.51
N VAL A 546 -33.14 -7.26 44.25
CA VAL A 546 -32.12 -6.94 43.24
C VAL A 546 -32.66 -6.85 41.80
N LEU A 547 -33.68 -7.64 41.43
CA LEU A 547 -34.29 -7.56 40.09
C LEU A 547 -35.16 -6.30 39.93
N ARG A 548 -35.87 -5.90 41.00
CA ARG A 548 -36.65 -4.67 41.03
C ARG A 548 -35.75 -3.44 40.99
N GLU A 549 -34.69 -3.42 41.79
CA GLU A 549 -33.75 -2.30 41.88
C GLU A 549 -32.93 -2.17 40.58
N ALA A 550 -32.52 -3.29 39.96
CA ALA A 550 -31.90 -3.30 38.64
C ALA A 550 -32.84 -2.77 37.53
N ARG A 551 -34.13 -3.11 37.54
CA ARG A 551 -35.08 -2.57 36.55
C ARG A 551 -35.38 -1.08 36.78
N ALA A 552 -35.32 -0.60 38.01
CA ALA A 552 -35.50 0.81 38.34
C ALA A 552 -34.34 1.70 37.82
N THR A 553 -33.12 1.18 37.66
CA THR A 553 -31.98 1.92 37.10
C THR A 553 -31.94 1.93 35.57
N GLN A 554 -32.73 1.09 34.88
CA GLN A 554 -32.75 0.93 33.42
C GLN A 554 -33.61 1.96 32.66
N ALA A 555 -34.25 2.93 33.35
CA ALA A 555 -35.01 4.03 32.73
C ALA A 555 -35.97 3.63 31.59
N HIS A 556 -36.68 2.49 31.74
CA HIS A 556 -37.61 1.91 30.75
C HIS A 556 -36.99 1.48 29.39
N PHE A 557 -35.67 1.42 29.27
CA PHE A 557 -34.92 1.04 28.07
C PHE A 557 -35.34 -0.30 27.42
N LEU A 558 -35.67 -1.30 28.25
CA LEU A 558 -36.14 -2.60 27.76
C LEU A 558 -37.63 -2.58 27.36
N ASP A 559 -38.43 -1.70 27.96
CA ASP A 559 -39.89 -1.68 27.84
C ASP A 559 -40.37 -1.05 26.51
N SER A 560 -39.56 -0.20 25.85
CA SER A 560 -39.92 0.46 24.58
C SER A 560 -38.84 0.34 23.50
N ALA A 561 -39.20 -0.26 22.36
CA ALA A 561 -38.32 -0.36 21.19
C ALA A 561 -38.02 1.01 20.55
N GLN A 562 -38.95 1.97 20.63
CA GLN A 562 -38.77 3.32 20.09
C GLN A 562 -37.72 4.11 20.90
N GLN A 563 -37.80 4.06 22.23
CA GLN A 563 -36.82 4.72 23.11
C GLN A 563 -35.41 4.14 22.93
N ARG A 564 -35.32 2.82 22.70
CA ARG A 564 -34.06 2.15 22.36
C ARG A 564 -33.46 2.67 21.06
N GLN A 565 -34.26 2.77 19.99
CA GLN A 565 -33.80 3.30 18.71
C GLN A 565 -33.28 4.75 18.85
N VAL A 566 -33.98 5.62 19.61
CA VAL A 566 -33.51 7.00 19.87
C VAL A 566 -32.14 7.01 20.55
N LEU A 567 -31.89 6.11 21.51
CA LEU A 567 -30.59 5.98 22.18
C LEU A 567 -29.50 5.42 21.27
N GLU A 568 -29.81 4.48 20.37
CA GLU A 568 -28.88 4.00 19.34
C GLU A 568 -28.45 5.12 18.37
N GLU A 569 -29.36 6.05 18.02
CA GLU A 569 -29.03 7.26 17.24
C GLU A 569 -28.19 8.27 18.04
N VAL A 570 -28.48 8.47 19.34
CA VAL A 570 -27.67 9.29 20.25
C VAL A 570 -26.22 8.75 20.35
N PHE A 571 -26.04 7.44 20.50
CA PHE A 571 -24.70 6.86 20.61
C PHE A 571 -23.92 6.85 19.29
N PHE A 572 -24.61 6.81 18.14
CA PHE A 572 -23.99 7.09 16.86
C PHE A 572 -23.48 8.54 16.75
N ILE A 573 -24.26 9.54 17.18
CA ILE A 573 -23.78 10.93 17.24
C ILE A 573 -22.56 11.05 18.17
N LYS A 574 -22.61 10.45 19.37
CA LYS A 574 -21.48 10.43 20.32
C LYS A 574 -20.23 9.74 19.75
N ARG A 575 -20.40 8.73 18.88
CA ARG A 575 -19.29 8.11 18.14
C ARG A 575 -18.63 9.12 17.20
N LEU A 576 -19.41 9.79 16.35
CA LEU A 576 -18.88 10.81 15.42
C LEU A 576 -18.19 11.96 16.17
N GLN A 577 -18.78 12.43 17.27
CA GLN A 577 -18.13 13.41 18.16
C GLN A 577 -16.78 12.91 18.68
N THR A 578 -16.70 11.65 19.11
CA THR A 578 -15.48 11.03 19.66
C THR A 578 -14.38 10.92 18.60
N ILE A 579 -14.74 10.48 17.39
CA ILE A 579 -13.82 10.38 16.24
C ILE A 579 -13.30 11.77 15.86
N ARG A 580 -14.20 12.74 15.66
CA ARG A 580 -13.85 14.13 15.28
C ARG A 580 -12.96 14.81 16.32
N ALA A 581 -13.34 14.77 17.60
CA ALA A 581 -12.58 15.38 18.69
C ALA A 581 -11.18 14.76 18.85
N PHE A 582 -11.06 13.44 18.62
CA PHE A 582 -9.76 12.77 18.63
C PHE A 582 -8.83 13.24 17.50
N PHE A 583 -9.31 13.29 16.26
CA PHE A 583 -8.47 13.75 15.14
C PHE A 583 -8.09 15.24 15.26
N GLN A 584 -8.96 16.09 15.79
CA GLN A 584 -8.65 17.50 16.10
C GLN A 584 -7.56 17.62 17.18
N LEU A 585 -7.57 16.76 18.21
CA LEU A 585 -6.49 16.68 19.19
C LEU A 585 -5.16 16.23 18.55
N CYS A 586 -5.19 15.23 17.66
CA CYS A 586 -4.01 14.79 16.92
C CYS A 586 -3.41 15.91 16.06
N ASP A 587 -4.23 16.69 15.35
CA ASP A 587 -3.76 17.81 14.53
C ASP A 587 -3.13 18.92 15.38
N SER A 588 -3.82 19.37 16.44
CA SER A 588 -3.29 20.38 17.37
C SER A 588 -1.94 19.95 17.99
N PHE A 589 -1.80 18.67 18.34
CA PHE A 589 -0.54 18.14 18.86
C PHE A 589 0.54 18.02 17.79
N ALA A 590 0.20 17.62 16.55
CA ALA A 590 1.14 17.56 15.43
C ALA A 590 1.66 18.94 15.02
N GLN A 591 0.80 19.97 15.03
CA GLN A 591 1.20 21.37 14.83
C GLN A 591 2.20 21.83 15.90
N THR A 592 1.93 21.51 17.17
CA THR A 592 2.83 21.83 18.30
C THR A 592 4.18 21.11 18.17
N LEU A 593 4.17 19.82 17.82
CA LEU A 593 5.38 19.03 17.58
C LEU A 593 6.18 19.51 16.35
N SER A 594 5.56 20.23 15.42
CA SER A 594 6.24 20.84 14.27
C SER A 594 6.94 22.17 14.61
N GLY A 595 6.82 22.66 15.85
CA GLY A 595 7.45 23.91 16.31
C GLY A 595 6.75 25.19 15.84
N ASN A 596 5.58 25.09 15.22
CA ASN A 596 4.79 26.24 14.78
C ASN A 596 4.14 26.93 15.99
N CYS A 597 4.48 28.20 16.21
CA CYS A 597 3.80 29.00 17.23
C CYS A 597 2.43 29.45 16.67
N PRO A 598 1.29 29.15 17.33
CA PRO A 598 0.00 29.63 16.87
C PRO A 598 -0.05 31.18 16.92
N PRO A 599 -0.69 31.84 15.95
CA PRO A 599 -0.77 33.29 15.91
C PRO A 599 -1.51 33.83 17.14
N ALA A 600 -1.01 34.92 17.73
CA ALA A 600 -1.55 35.51 18.95
C ALA A 600 -2.90 36.26 18.76
N SER A 601 -3.64 36.00 17.67
CA SER A 601 -4.85 36.72 17.27
C SER A 601 -6.16 36.08 17.73
N ASP A 602 -6.16 34.79 18.05
CA ASP A 602 -7.40 34.02 18.30
C ASP A 602 -7.78 34.02 19.79
N ASP A 603 -7.75 35.21 20.39
CA ASP A 603 -8.24 35.47 21.75
C ASP A 603 -9.71 35.94 21.66
N PRO A 604 -10.71 35.07 21.87
CA PRO A 604 -12.10 35.52 21.90
C PRO A 604 -12.30 36.45 23.10
N ALA A 605 -12.92 37.62 22.86
CA ALA A 605 -13.17 38.60 23.89
C ALA A 605 -13.95 38.00 25.08
N PRO A 606 -13.67 38.42 26.34
CA PRO A 606 -14.32 37.86 27.51
C PRO A 606 -15.81 38.18 27.51
N SER A 607 -16.63 37.18 27.18
CA SER A 607 -18.08 37.29 27.23
C SER A 607 -18.56 37.44 28.68
N ASN A 608 -19.20 38.57 28.99
CA ASN A 608 -19.77 38.86 30.30
C ASN A 608 -21.12 38.12 30.51
N GLY A 609 -21.09 36.79 30.46
CA GLY A 609 -22.22 35.91 30.78
C GLY A 609 -21.99 35.11 32.07
N PRO A 610 -23.05 34.66 32.77
CA PRO A 610 -22.90 33.77 33.92
C PRO A 610 -22.28 32.43 33.48
N LEU A 611 -21.18 32.06 34.12
CA LEU A 611 -20.35 30.90 33.78
C LEU A 611 -21.13 29.57 33.89
N PRO A 612 -21.19 28.74 32.83
CA PRO A 612 -21.51 27.33 32.96
C PRO A 612 -20.40 26.62 33.77
N MET A 613 -20.75 25.63 34.60
CA MET A 613 -19.75 24.85 35.36
C MET A 613 -19.00 23.78 34.53
N ALA A 614 -18.86 24.02 33.22
CA ALA A 614 -17.92 23.32 32.35
C ALA A 614 -16.84 24.32 31.92
N LYS A 615 -15.69 24.31 32.60
CA LYS A 615 -14.53 25.10 32.15
C LYS A 615 -14.09 24.57 30.77
N PRO A 616 -14.00 25.40 29.71
CA PRO A 616 -13.23 25.03 28.55
C PRO A 616 -11.77 24.91 28.99
N ALA A 617 -11.25 23.69 29.05
CA ALA A 617 -9.96 23.38 29.67
C ALA A 617 -8.73 23.83 28.86
N TYR A 618 -8.95 24.44 27.68
CA TYR A 618 -7.90 24.87 26.76
C TYR A 618 -7.38 26.28 27.09
N ARG A 619 -6.71 26.42 28.23
CA ARG A 619 -5.78 27.54 28.52
C ARG A 619 -4.45 27.00 29.04
N GLY A 620 -3.68 26.43 28.11
CA GLY A 620 -2.32 25.92 28.27
C GLY A 620 -2.22 24.48 28.80
N PRO A 621 -1.21 23.69 28.40
CA PRO A 621 -0.12 23.97 27.45
C PRO A 621 -0.46 23.53 26.00
N ALA A 622 0.42 23.81 25.05
CA ALA A 622 0.28 23.33 23.65
C ALA A 622 0.49 21.80 23.51
N VAL A 623 1.14 21.17 24.49
CA VAL A 623 1.45 19.73 24.49
C VAL A 623 0.28 18.95 25.10
N VAL A 624 -0.31 18.04 24.34
CA VAL A 624 -1.42 17.18 24.78
C VAL A 624 -0.86 15.86 25.34
N SER A 625 -1.32 15.45 26.53
CA SER A 625 -0.91 14.17 27.13
C SER A 625 -1.65 12.97 26.53
N GLU A 626 -1.10 11.76 26.63
CA GLU A 626 -1.79 10.55 26.14
C GLU A 626 -3.12 10.27 26.90
N GLU A 627 -3.22 10.70 28.16
CA GLU A 627 -4.47 10.60 28.92
C GLU A 627 -5.53 11.59 28.41
N GLN A 628 -5.13 12.78 27.96
CA GLN A 628 -6.00 13.74 27.28
C GLN A 628 -6.41 13.23 25.88
N MET A 629 -5.49 12.61 25.12
CA MET A 629 -5.79 11.95 23.84
C MET A 629 -6.83 10.84 23.96
N ALA A 630 -6.80 10.07 25.06
CA ALA A 630 -7.76 9.02 25.35
C ALA A 630 -9.07 9.53 25.98
N ARG A 631 -9.18 10.81 26.33
CA ARG A 631 -10.35 11.36 27.02
C ARG A 631 -11.65 11.26 26.21
N PRO A 632 -11.70 11.50 24.88
CA PRO A 632 -12.92 11.32 24.10
C PRO A 632 -13.47 9.89 24.19
N VAL A 633 -12.61 8.88 24.04
CA VAL A 633 -13.01 7.46 24.13
C VAL A 633 -13.43 7.07 25.55
N ARG A 634 -12.75 7.59 26.59
CA ARG A 634 -13.18 7.42 27.98
C ARG A 634 -14.53 8.08 28.28
N ALA A 635 -14.79 9.26 27.70
CA ALA A 635 -16.08 9.96 27.83
C ALA A 635 -17.22 9.16 27.20
N PHE A 636 -17.04 8.71 25.95
CA PHE A 636 -17.96 7.79 25.28
C PHE A 636 -18.22 6.54 26.13
N THR A 637 -17.16 5.91 26.66
CA THR A 637 -17.26 4.70 27.47
C THR A 637 -18.04 4.92 28.76
N ALA A 638 -17.79 6.01 29.48
CA ALA A 638 -18.49 6.32 30.72
C ALA A 638 -19.97 6.61 30.48
N ASP A 639 -20.29 7.34 29.41
CA ASP A 639 -21.69 7.56 29.00
C ASP A 639 -22.37 6.27 28.54
N PHE A 640 -21.69 5.40 27.80
CA PHE A 640 -22.23 4.11 27.38
C PHE A 640 -22.56 3.23 28.60
N VAL A 641 -21.65 3.15 29.58
CA VAL A 641 -21.93 2.45 30.84
C VAL A 641 -23.15 3.08 31.53
N ARG A 642 -23.16 4.40 31.71
CA ARG A 642 -24.19 5.16 32.45
C ARG A 642 -25.57 5.19 31.81
N GLN A 643 -25.67 5.14 30.47
CA GLN A 643 -26.92 5.30 29.73
C GLN A 643 -27.44 4.01 29.11
N MET A 644 -26.57 3.05 28.75
CA MET A 644 -26.96 1.83 28.04
C MET A 644 -26.86 0.56 28.90
N LEU A 645 -25.88 0.46 29.81
CA LEU A 645 -25.60 -0.77 30.56
C LEU A 645 -26.22 -0.84 31.95
N MET A 646 -26.51 0.28 32.61
CA MET A 646 -26.91 0.32 34.03
C MET A 646 -28.06 -0.64 34.35
N GLY A 647 -27.85 -1.52 35.33
CA GLY A 647 -28.84 -2.49 35.79
C GLY A 647 -28.96 -3.74 34.92
N LEU A 648 -28.50 -3.75 33.66
CA LEU A 648 -28.51 -4.97 32.83
C LEU A 648 -27.61 -6.09 33.41
N PRO A 649 -26.38 -5.82 33.91
CA PRO A 649 -25.55 -6.81 34.58
C PRO A 649 -26.22 -7.41 35.82
N THR A 650 -26.81 -6.56 36.67
CA THR A 650 -27.49 -7.00 37.89
C THR A 650 -28.77 -7.77 37.58
N GLN A 651 -29.51 -7.40 36.51
CA GLN A 651 -30.65 -8.18 36.01
C GLN A 651 -30.20 -9.56 35.50
N ALA A 652 -29.22 -9.63 34.60
CA ALA A 652 -28.75 -10.89 34.01
C ALA A 652 -28.29 -11.87 35.09
N LEU A 653 -27.51 -11.39 36.07
CA LEU A 653 -27.08 -12.19 37.21
C LEU A 653 -28.24 -12.57 38.15
N GLY A 654 -29.16 -11.64 38.42
CA GLY A 654 -30.35 -11.91 39.23
C GLY A 654 -31.25 -13.00 38.63
N LEU A 655 -31.46 -12.98 37.31
CA LEU A 655 -32.18 -14.03 36.58
C LEU A 655 -31.45 -15.38 36.67
N ALA A 656 -30.13 -15.38 36.46
CA ALA A 656 -29.32 -16.60 36.58
C ALA A 656 -29.38 -17.22 37.99
N LEU A 657 -29.41 -16.39 39.03
CA LEU A 657 -29.57 -16.86 40.41
C LEU A 657 -30.98 -17.39 40.67
N CYS A 658 -32.03 -16.78 40.11
CA CYS A 658 -33.39 -17.31 40.22
C CYS A 658 -33.52 -18.69 39.53
N SER A 659 -33.07 -18.82 38.28
CA SER A 659 -33.09 -20.12 37.58
C SER A 659 -32.27 -21.19 38.31
N THR A 660 -31.10 -20.84 38.85
CA THR A 660 -30.26 -21.79 39.61
C THR A 660 -30.90 -22.18 40.94
N LEU A 661 -31.53 -21.25 41.68
CA LEU A 661 -32.25 -21.56 42.92
C LEU A 661 -33.44 -22.49 42.66
N GLY A 662 -34.16 -22.30 41.55
CA GLY A 662 -35.16 -23.26 41.06
C GLY A 662 -34.55 -24.65 40.82
N ALA A 663 -33.42 -24.71 40.13
CA ALA A 663 -32.67 -25.95 39.87
C ALA A 663 -31.91 -26.54 41.08
N LEU A 664 -31.98 -25.89 42.26
CA LEU A 664 -31.62 -26.47 43.57
C LEU A 664 -32.85 -27.05 44.31
N GLY A 665 -34.04 -26.96 43.70
CA GLY A 665 -35.29 -27.49 44.20
C GLY A 665 -36.01 -26.55 45.17
N ALA A 666 -35.88 -25.23 44.98
CA ALA A 666 -36.64 -24.21 45.69
C ALA A 666 -37.74 -23.63 44.78
N ASP A 667 -39.01 -23.78 45.18
CA ASP A 667 -40.12 -23.11 44.53
C ASP A 667 -40.09 -21.61 44.87
N LEU A 668 -39.55 -20.82 43.94
CA LEU A 668 -39.43 -19.37 44.08
C LEU A 668 -40.76 -18.65 43.94
N ILE A 669 -41.67 -19.16 43.11
CA ILE A 669 -42.97 -18.50 42.85
C ILE A 669 -43.80 -18.56 44.12
N ALA A 670 -44.00 -19.75 44.69
CA ALA A 670 -44.73 -19.91 45.94
C ALA A 670 -44.04 -19.19 47.12
N GLN A 671 -42.70 -19.15 47.18
CA GLN A 671 -41.98 -18.45 48.25
C GLN A 671 -42.06 -16.93 48.17
N VAL A 672 -42.13 -16.36 46.96
CA VAL A 672 -42.34 -14.91 46.76
C VAL A 672 -43.79 -14.55 47.07
N GLU A 673 -44.76 -15.30 46.53
CA GLU A 673 -46.20 -15.05 46.75
C GLU A 673 -46.60 -15.21 48.22
N ALA A 674 -46.03 -16.19 48.94
CA ALA A 674 -46.25 -16.35 50.37
C ALA A 674 -45.66 -15.20 51.24
N LYS A 675 -44.71 -14.42 50.70
CA LYS A 675 -44.11 -13.24 51.37
C LYS A 675 -44.76 -11.91 50.94
N ASP A 676 -45.70 -11.92 49.99
CA ASP A 676 -46.24 -10.73 49.32
C ASP A 676 -47.18 -9.85 50.18
N PHE A 677 -47.42 -10.25 51.43
CA PHE A 677 -48.32 -9.57 52.39
C PHE A 677 -47.60 -8.58 53.35
N GLY A 678 -46.34 -8.23 53.07
CA GLY A 678 -45.51 -7.34 53.91
C GLY A 678 -45.52 -5.85 53.51
N VAL A 679 -45.24 -4.96 54.47
CA VAL A 679 -45.36 -3.49 54.35
C VAL A 679 -44.50 -2.86 53.23
N GLU A 680 -43.41 -3.51 52.80
CA GLU A 680 -42.54 -3.03 51.72
C GLU A 680 -42.68 -3.80 50.39
N GLY A 681 -43.48 -4.87 50.36
CA GLY A 681 -43.74 -5.67 49.14
C GLY A 681 -42.51 -6.16 48.36
N LYS A 682 -41.34 -6.33 49.02
CA LYS A 682 -40.08 -6.75 48.38
C LYS A 682 -39.55 -8.03 49.03
N VAL A 683 -39.04 -8.96 48.23
CA VAL A 683 -38.49 -10.24 48.72
C VAL A 683 -36.99 -10.28 48.50
N SER A 684 -36.20 -10.51 49.55
CA SER A 684 -34.75 -10.49 49.39
C SER A 684 -34.20 -11.77 48.76
N LEU A 685 -33.37 -11.62 47.71
CA LEU A 685 -32.66 -12.75 47.09
C LEU A 685 -31.76 -13.49 48.10
N ASP A 686 -31.19 -12.77 49.07
CA ASP A 686 -30.31 -13.32 50.10
C ASP A 686 -31.06 -14.27 51.05
N ASP A 687 -32.31 -13.93 51.39
CA ASP A 687 -33.22 -14.77 52.17
C ASP A 687 -33.65 -16.01 51.37
N LEU A 688 -33.95 -15.85 50.07
CA LEU A 688 -34.33 -16.96 49.20
C LEU A 688 -33.16 -17.95 49.03
N CYS A 689 -31.94 -17.43 48.87
CA CYS A 689 -30.72 -18.25 48.80
C CYS A 689 -30.49 -19.04 50.09
N LYS A 690 -30.56 -18.39 51.27
CA LYS A 690 -30.44 -19.07 52.57
C LYS A 690 -31.50 -20.15 52.74
N LYS A 691 -32.76 -19.83 52.44
CA LYS A 691 -33.88 -20.79 52.51
C LYS A 691 -33.72 -21.97 51.57
N ALA A 692 -33.24 -21.77 50.35
CA ALA A 692 -33.01 -22.87 49.40
C ALA A 692 -31.94 -23.85 49.93
N VAL A 693 -30.85 -23.33 50.51
CA VAL A 693 -29.81 -24.16 51.14
C VAL A 693 -30.35 -24.85 52.41
N GLU A 694 -31.08 -24.15 53.28
CA GLU A 694 -31.71 -24.73 54.47
C GLU A 694 -32.71 -25.84 54.12
N GLN A 695 -33.56 -25.63 53.11
CA GLN A 695 -34.50 -26.63 52.58
C GLN A 695 -33.77 -27.83 51.99
N GLY A 696 -32.67 -27.59 51.25
CA GLY A 696 -31.83 -28.66 50.72
C GLY A 696 -31.19 -29.53 51.80
N VAL A 697 -30.76 -28.93 52.93
CA VAL A 697 -30.24 -29.66 54.10
C VAL A 697 -31.36 -30.41 54.82
N GLN A 698 -32.52 -29.77 55.05
CA GLN A 698 -33.67 -30.40 55.71
C GLN A 698 -34.24 -31.57 54.88
N ALA A 699 -34.21 -31.47 53.55
CA ALA A 699 -34.62 -32.54 52.64
C ALA A 699 -33.54 -33.63 52.43
N GLY A 700 -32.38 -33.52 53.09
CA GLY A 700 -31.27 -34.48 52.97
C GLY A 700 -30.53 -34.47 51.64
N ARG A 701 -30.82 -33.50 50.75
CA ARG A 701 -30.14 -33.33 49.44
C ARG A 701 -28.76 -32.69 49.59
N LEU A 702 -28.59 -31.86 50.61
CA LEU A 702 -27.33 -31.20 50.96
C LEU A 702 -26.77 -31.75 52.27
N SER A 703 -25.47 -32.02 52.30
CA SER A 703 -24.77 -32.48 53.51
C SER A 703 -23.90 -31.37 54.07
N GLN A 704 -23.98 -31.09 55.37
CA GLN A 704 -23.16 -30.06 56.02
C GLN A 704 -21.65 -30.32 55.84
N LEU A 705 -21.22 -31.59 55.77
CA LEU A 705 -19.83 -31.96 55.51
C LEU A 705 -19.40 -31.57 54.09
N LEU A 706 -20.26 -31.79 53.10
CA LEU A 706 -19.99 -31.46 51.69
C LEU A 706 -20.07 -29.96 51.45
N LEU A 707 -21.01 -29.25 52.10
CA LEU A 707 -21.08 -27.79 52.10
C LEU A 707 -19.79 -27.17 52.67
N ASN A 708 -19.25 -27.71 53.77
CA ASN A 708 -17.98 -27.23 54.34
C ASN A 708 -16.80 -27.48 53.38
N ARG A 709 -16.70 -28.66 52.73
CA ARG A 709 -15.66 -28.94 51.72
C ARG A 709 -15.79 -28.03 50.49
N ALA A 710 -17.02 -27.86 49.99
CA ALA A 710 -17.34 -26.99 48.86
C ALA A 710 -17.03 -25.51 49.14
N SER A 711 -17.30 -25.04 50.37
CA SER A 711 -16.96 -23.67 50.81
C SER A 711 -15.47 -23.38 50.74
N VAL A 712 -14.62 -24.35 51.09
CA VAL A 712 -13.16 -24.21 50.96
C VAL A 712 -12.77 -24.17 49.48
N LEU A 713 -13.26 -25.10 48.66
CA LEU A 713 -12.93 -25.17 47.23
C LEU A 713 -13.36 -23.91 46.46
N ALA A 714 -14.60 -23.47 46.63
CA ALA A 714 -15.12 -22.28 45.96
C ALA A 714 -14.43 -20.99 46.46
N GLY A 715 -14.15 -20.88 47.76
CA GLY A 715 -13.41 -19.75 48.33
C GLY A 715 -11.95 -19.70 47.85
N SER A 716 -11.28 -20.85 47.74
CA SER A 716 -9.95 -20.95 47.14
C SER A 716 -9.95 -20.57 45.66
N TYR A 717 -10.95 -21.00 44.89
CA TYR A 717 -11.12 -20.65 43.47
C TYR A 717 -11.32 -19.15 43.28
N ASP A 718 -12.29 -18.54 43.98
CA ASP A 718 -12.57 -17.09 43.93
C ASP A 718 -11.35 -16.26 44.35
N THR A 719 -10.57 -16.71 45.34
CA THR A 719 -9.33 -16.04 45.77
C THR A 719 -8.22 -16.16 44.73
N ALA A 720 -7.99 -17.36 44.17
CA ALA A 720 -6.95 -17.59 43.17
C ALA A 720 -7.26 -16.87 41.85
N TRP A 721 -8.52 -16.89 41.40
CA TRP A 721 -8.97 -16.16 40.22
C TRP A 721 -8.78 -14.65 40.37
N LYS A 722 -9.18 -14.07 41.51
CA LYS A 722 -8.97 -12.63 41.77
C LYS A 722 -7.50 -12.23 41.79
N LYS A 723 -6.63 -13.10 42.31
CA LYS A 723 -5.19 -12.87 42.27
C LYS A 723 -4.67 -12.89 40.83
N LEU A 724 -5.09 -13.87 40.03
CA LEU A 724 -4.74 -13.95 38.61
C LEU A 724 -5.20 -12.72 37.83
N ASP A 725 -6.48 -12.31 37.94
CA ASP A 725 -7.01 -11.09 37.31
C ASP A 725 -6.20 -9.84 37.69
N LEU A 726 -5.90 -9.65 38.98
CA LEU A 726 -5.12 -8.53 39.46
C LEU A 726 -3.70 -8.52 38.86
N VAL A 727 -3.03 -9.68 38.84
CA VAL A 727 -1.66 -9.81 38.30
C VAL A 727 -1.67 -9.56 36.78
N CYS A 728 -2.58 -10.17 36.03
CA CYS A 728 -2.71 -9.95 34.58
C CYS A 728 -3.02 -8.48 34.25
N ARG A 729 -3.89 -7.79 35.02
CA ARG A 729 -4.16 -6.37 34.82
C ARG A 729 -2.99 -5.47 35.19
N LEU A 730 -2.21 -5.82 36.22
CA LEU A 730 -0.97 -5.09 36.56
C LEU A 730 0.10 -5.26 35.47
N GLU A 731 0.31 -6.49 34.96
CA GLU A 731 1.24 -6.77 33.86
C GLU A 731 0.81 -6.04 32.57
N ALA A 732 -0.46 -6.13 32.16
CA ALA A 732 -0.99 -5.41 31.00
C ALA A 732 -0.91 -3.88 31.16
N GLY A 733 -1.19 -3.37 32.36
CA GLY A 733 -1.03 -1.95 32.70
C GLY A 733 0.42 -1.47 32.60
N MET A 734 1.37 -2.31 33.04
CA MET A 734 2.80 -2.02 32.92
C MET A 734 3.25 -1.98 31.47
N GLU A 735 2.84 -2.93 30.62
CA GLU A 735 3.16 -2.89 29.19
C GLU A 735 2.54 -1.68 28.49
N ALA A 736 1.30 -1.30 28.83
CA ALA A 736 0.70 -0.07 28.34
C ALA A 736 1.49 1.19 28.77
N CYS A 737 1.94 1.25 30.02
CA CYS A 737 2.76 2.36 30.51
C CYS A 737 4.16 2.39 29.87
N LYS A 738 4.79 1.23 29.62
CA LYS A 738 6.06 1.13 28.88
C LYS A 738 5.90 1.63 27.44
N ALA A 739 4.87 1.19 26.74
CA ALA A 739 4.60 1.63 25.36
C ALA A 739 4.31 3.14 25.29
N SER A 740 3.54 3.68 26.23
CA SER A 740 3.30 5.12 26.34
C SER A 740 4.59 5.91 26.65
N LEU A 741 5.40 5.43 27.59
CA LEU A 741 6.69 6.05 27.93
C LEU A 741 7.65 6.03 26.74
N GLN A 742 7.74 4.92 26.01
CA GLN A 742 8.56 4.80 24.80
C GLN A 742 8.10 5.79 23.72
N ARG A 743 6.80 5.88 23.44
CA ARG A 743 6.26 6.89 22.51
C ARG A 743 6.60 8.32 22.95
N GLY A 744 6.41 8.65 24.23
CA GLY A 744 6.77 9.96 24.78
C GLY A 744 8.26 10.28 24.61
N GLN A 745 9.14 9.32 24.88
CA GLN A 745 10.59 9.46 24.68
C GLN A 745 10.98 9.62 23.21
N LEU A 746 10.28 8.95 22.29
CA LEU A 746 10.47 9.14 20.85
C LEU A 746 10.00 10.52 20.40
N HIS A 747 8.89 11.04 20.91
CA HIS A 747 8.44 12.41 20.62
C HIS A 747 9.41 13.46 21.17
N ILE A 748 9.96 13.26 22.38
CA ILE A 748 11.02 14.12 22.94
C ILE A 748 12.25 14.11 22.05
N ALA A 749 12.76 12.92 21.69
CA ALA A 749 13.96 12.80 20.84
C ALA A 749 13.74 13.42 19.46
N MET A 750 12.57 13.20 18.85
CA MET A 750 12.17 13.77 17.57
C MET A 750 12.16 15.30 17.61
N PHE A 751 11.51 15.89 18.61
CA PHE A 751 11.43 17.33 18.82
C PHE A 751 12.81 17.96 19.12
N GLN A 752 13.59 17.32 19.99
CA GLN A 752 14.97 17.73 20.31
C GLN A 752 15.89 17.68 19.10
N TRP A 753 15.77 16.66 18.24
CA TRP A 753 16.55 16.60 17.00
C TRP A 753 16.13 17.76 16.08
N GLN A 754 14.84 17.94 15.83
CA GLN A 754 14.34 19.01 14.94
C GLN A 754 14.85 20.39 15.33
N HIS A 755 14.82 20.72 16.62
CA HIS A 755 15.23 22.02 17.16
C HIS A 755 16.62 22.00 17.82
N GLU A 756 17.52 21.11 17.37
CA GLU A 756 18.87 20.90 17.93
C GLU A 756 19.71 22.19 17.99
N ASP A 757 19.61 23.07 16.98
CA ASP A 757 20.30 24.37 16.93
C ASP A 757 19.79 25.39 17.98
N VAL A 758 18.61 25.16 18.58
CA VAL A 758 17.97 26.07 19.55
C VAL A 758 18.02 25.54 20.98
N LEU A 759 17.69 24.26 21.17
CA LEU A 759 17.63 23.61 22.49
C LEU A 759 19.02 23.17 22.97
N GLY A 760 19.93 22.90 22.03
CA GLY A 760 21.29 22.43 22.30
C GLY A 760 21.35 21.00 22.84
N THR A 761 22.56 20.47 22.99
CA THR A 761 22.82 19.12 23.49
C THR A 761 22.76 19.05 25.02
N ARG A 762 21.56 19.17 25.60
CA ARG A 762 21.34 18.98 27.05
C ARG A 762 21.56 17.51 27.45
N THR A 763 22.70 17.25 28.09
CA THR A 763 23.05 15.93 28.65
C THR A 763 22.28 15.65 29.96
N GLN A 764 20.98 15.39 29.87
CA GLN A 764 20.26 14.71 30.95
C GLN A 764 20.09 13.22 30.59
N PRO A 765 20.77 12.30 31.28
CA PRO A 765 20.66 10.87 31.01
C PRO A 765 19.36 10.30 31.58
N MET A 766 18.29 10.35 30.80
CA MET A 766 17.16 9.43 30.98
C MET A 766 17.61 8.06 30.48
N SER A 767 17.64 7.03 31.33
CA SER A 767 18.30 5.74 31.02
C SER A 767 17.63 4.88 29.93
N VAL A 768 16.63 5.42 29.24
CA VAL A 768 15.80 4.73 28.22
C VAL A 768 15.59 5.62 26.97
N SER A 769 16.07 6.87 26.96
CA SER A 769 15.90 7.74 25.78
C SER A 769 16.80 7.32 24.61
N PRO A 770 16.38 7.52 23.34
CA PRO A 770 17.24 7.34 22.18
C PRO A 770 18.55 8.13 22.28
N PRO A 771 19.68 7.62 21.75
CA PRO A 771 20.93 8.36 21.74
C PRO A 771 20.80 9.67 20.94
N PRO A 772 21.44 10.78 21.37
CA PRO A 772 21.47 12.04 20.62
C PRO A 772 21.93 11.86 19.16
N ARG A 773 21.31 12.61 18.24
CA ARG A 773 21.56 12.51 16.78
C ARG A 773 23.05 12.48 16.42
N GLY A 774 23.82 13.44 16.94
CA GLY A 774 25.26 13.54 16.69
C GLY A 774 26.05 12.28 17.10
N ILE A 775 25.63 11.55 18.14
CA ILE A 775 26.27 10.29 18.55
C ILE A 775 26.01 9.21 17.49
N VAL A 776 24.75 9.03 17.07
CA VAL A 776 24.35 8.06 16.04
C VAL A 776 25.12 8.30 14.73
N LEU A 777 25.12 9.55 14.25
CA LEU A 777 25.83 9.94 13.02
C LEU A 777 27.35 9.74 13.16
N SER A 778 27.95 10.09 14.31
CA SER A 778 29.39 9.89 14.52
C SER A 778 29.79 8.40 14.55
N ASN A 779 28.95 7.54 15.12
CA ASN A 779 29.18 6.10 15.17
C ASN A 779 29.00 5.46 13.79
N MET A 780 27.97 5.89 13.04
CA MET A 780 27.74 5.48 11.65
C MET A 780 28.94 5.86 10.76
N LYS A 781 29.42 7.11 10.83
CA LYS A 781 30.61 7.59 10.07
C LYS A 781 31.87 6.79 10.41
N LYS A 782 32.11 6.48 11.69
CA LYS A 782 33.25 5.62 12.13
C LYS A 782 33.16 4.19 11.59
N LYS A 783 31.97 3.58 11.62
CA LYS A 783 31.76 2.20 11.12
C LYS A 783 31.90 2.14 9.60
N LEU A 784 31.37 3.11 8.86
CA LEU A 784 31.57 3.22 7.40
C LEU A 784 33.05 3.35 7.02
N TYR A 785 33.80 4.21 7.72
CA TYR A 785 35.22 4.36 7.45
C TYR A 785 35.96 3.03 7.62
N LYS A 786 35.68 2.28 8.70
CA LYS A 786 36.29 0.95 8.88
C LYS A 786 35.80 -0.07 7.83
N LEU A 787 34.52 -0.05 7.48
CA LEU A 787 33.96 -0.90 6.43
C LEU A 787 34.69 -0.71 5.09
N SER A 788 35.00 0.54 4.71
CA SER A 788 35.77 0.84 3.49
C SER A 788 37.21 0.29 3.51
N GLN A 789 37.83 0.18 4.70
CA GLN A 789 39.16 -0.44 4.85
C GLN A 789 39.08 -1.96 4.71
N ASP A 790 38.04 -2.57 5.28
CA ASP A 790 37.81 -4.01 5.19
C ASP A 790 37.47 -4.43 3.75
N ASP A 791 36.65 -3.66 3.01
CA ASP A 791 36.36 -3.91 1.60
C ASP A 791 37.59 -3.81 0.70
N ALA A 792 38.49 -2.83 0.93
CA ALA A 792 39.77 -2.74 0.24
C ALA A 792 40.69 -3.95 0.55
N SER A 793 40.67 -4.44 1.80
CA SER A 793 41.43 -5.62 2.21
C SER A 793 40.87 -6.90 1.56
N ILE A 794 39.54 -7.06 1.53
CA ILE A 794 38.86 -8.16 0.84
C ILE A 794 39.22 -8.15 -0.66
N ALA A 795 39.16 -7.00 -1.33
CA ALA A 795 39.53 -6.89 -2.74
C ALA A 795 40.97 -7.37 -3.01
N SER A 796 41.93 -6.98 -2.15
CA SER A 796 43.33 -7.45 -2.27
C SER A 796 43.49 -8.96 -2.04
N VAL A 797 42.74 -9.56 -1.11
CA VAL A 797 42.77 -11.02 -0.90
C VAL A 797 42.12 -11.77 -2.06
N GLN A 798 41.02 -11.25 -2.61
CA GLN A 798 40.34 -11.83 -3.77
C GLN A 798 41.20 -11.77 -5.05
N GLU A 799 41.96 -10.70 -5.27
CA GLU A 799 42.92 -10.61 -6.39
C GLU A 799 44.03 -11.67 -6.27
N LYS A 800 44.56 -11.88 -5.06
CA LYS A 800 45.56 -12.94 -4.79
C LYS A 800 44.96 -14.34 -5.03
N LEU A 801 43.75 -14.61 -4.53
CA LEU A 801 43.05 -15.87 -4.78
C LEU A 801 42.83 -16.11 -6.27
N ALA A 802 42.32 -15.12 -7.01
CA ALA A 802 42.11 -15.22 -8.46
C ALA A 802 43.42 -15.53 -9.23
N SER A 803 44.56 -15.02 -8.76
CA SER A 803 45.88 -15.31 -9.35
C SER A 803 46.33 -16.77 -9.13
N LEU A 804 46.04 -17.35 -7.95
CA LEU A 804 46.29 -18.76 -7.66
C LEU A 804 45.31 -19.66 -8.40
N GLU A 805 44.03 -19.30 -8.43
CA GLU A 805 42.98 -19.98 -9.18
C GLU A 805 43.38 -20.13 -10.66
N GLY A 806 43.76 -19.01 -11.31
CA GLY A 806 44.22 -19.03 -12.71
C GLY A 806 45.48 -19.87 -12.93
N SER A 807 46.39 -19.93 -11.96
CA SER A 807 47.57 -20.82 -12.04
C SER A 807 47.19 -22.30 -11.97
N ILE A 808 46.24 -22.66 -11.09
CA ILE A 808 45.72 -24.03 -10.95
C ILE A 808 44.91 -24.42 -12.20
N GLU A 809 44.08 -23.51 -12.71
CA GLU A 809 43.28 -23.68 -13.93
C GLU A 809 44.14 -23.98 -15.15
N GLN A 810 45.20 -23.21 -15.38
CA GLN A 810 46.16 -23.44 -16.47
C GLN A 810 46.85 -24.80 -16.35
N ARG A 811 47.26 -25.20 -15.15
CA ARG A 811 47.89 -26.51 -14.90
C ARG A 811 46.92 -27.67 -15.15
N LEU A 812 45.66 -27.53 -14.73
CA LEU A 812 44.61 -28.51 -15.02
C LEU A 812 44.29 -28.58 -16.53
N LYS A 813 44.25 -27.45 -17.24
CA LYS A 813 44.05 -27.42 -18.70
C LYS A 813 45.20 -28.08 -19.46
N TRP A 814 46.46 -27.82 -19.08
CA TRP A 814 47.63 -28.50 -19.68
C TRP A 814 47.64 -30.00 -19.37
N ALA A 815 47.34 -30.41 -18.13
CA ALA A 815 47.28 -31.82 -17.75
C ALA A 815 46.10 -32.55 -18.42
N GLY A 816 44.94 -31.90 -18.54
CA GLY A 816 43.74 -32.43 -19.18
C GLY A 816 43.91 -32.70 -20.68
N GLY A 817 44.73 -31.90 -21.36
CA GLY A 817 45.12 -32.14 -22.76
C GLY A 817 45.92 -33.44 -22.96
N ALA A 818 46.62 -33.92 -21.93
CA ALA A 818 47.35 -35.19 -21.94
C ALA A 818 46.56 -36.34 -21.26
N ASN A 819 45.68 -36.03 -20.32
CA ASN A 819 44.86 -36.98 -19.57
C ASN A 819 43.38 -36.52 -19.51
N PRO A 820 42.52 -37.01 -20.44
CA PRO A 820 41.10 -36.66 -20.48
C PRO A 820 40.32 -36.94 -19.19
N ALA A 821 40.80 -37.83 -18.31
CA ALA A 821 40.15 -38.12 -17.02
C ALA A 821 40.17 -36.94 -16.03
N LEU A 822 40.95 -35.88 -16.30
CA LEU A 822 40.95 -34.65 -15.50
C LEU A 822 39.89 -33.62 -15.95
N ALA A 823 39.18 -33.85 -17.05
CA ALA A 823 38.15 -32.92 -17.53
C ALA A 823 37.01 -32.67 -16.51
N PRO A 824 36.47 -33.68 -15.78
CA PRO A 824 35.49 -33.44 -14.71
C PRO A 824 36.07 -32.60 -13.57
N VAL A 825 37.33 -32.85 -13.18
CA VAL A 825 38.02 -32.12 -12.11
C VAL A 825 38.20 -30.64 -12.46
N LEU A 826 38.51 -30.33 -13.72
CA LEU A 826 38.56 -28.96 -14.22
C LEU A 826 37.17 -28.31 -14.20
N GLN A 827 36.13 -29.03 -14.64
CA GLN A 827 34.75 -28.53 -14.63
C GLN A 827 34.26 -28.24 -13.21
N ASP A 828 34.50 -29.13 -12.26
CA ASP A 828 34.14 -28.95 -10.84
C ASP A 828 34.91 -27.78 -10.22
N PHE A 829 36.19 -27.59 -10.60
CA PHE A 829 37.02 -26.47 -10.17
C PHE A 829 36.50 -25.12 -10.72
N GLU A 830 36.21 -25.04 -12.02
CA GLU A 830 35.62 -23.84 -12.65
C GLU A 830 34.24 -23.51 -12.06
N ALA A 831 33.43 -24.53 -11.75
CA ALA A 831 32.13 -24.36 -11.08
C ALA A 831 32.26 -23.88 -9.62
N ALA A 832 33.25 -24.38 -8.87
CA ALA A 832 33.54 -23.91 -7.51
C ALA A 832 33.98 -22.43 -7.50
N ILE A 833 34.87 -22.04 -8.43
CA ILE A 833 35.25 -20.63 -8.64
C ILE A 833 34.02 -19.76 -8.96
N GLY A 834 33.17 -20.19 -9.89
CA GLY A 834 31.96 -19.47 -10.26
C GLY A 834 31.02 -19.24 -9.07
N THR A 835 30.81 -20.29 -8.27
CA THR A 835 29.99 -20.24 -7.04
C THR A 835 30.59 -19.28 -6.02
N ARG A 836 31.91 -19.37 -5.78
CA ARG A 836 32.63 -18.49 -4.84
C ARG A 836 32.51 -17.02 -5.25
N ARG A 837 32.75 -16.69 -6.53
CA ARG A 837 32.65 -15.32 -7.07
C ARG A 837 31.23 -14.75 -7.00
N ALA A 838 30.21 -15.57 -7.25
CA ALA A 838 28.81 -15.16 -7.10
C ALA A 838 28.48 -14.77 -5.64
N LEU A 839 28.95 -15.54 -4.65
CA LEU A 839 28.78 -15.22 -3.23
C LEU A 839 29.51 -13.92 -2.84
N VAL A 840 30.76 -13.74 -3.29
CA VAL A 840 31.54 -12.52 -2.98
C VAL A 840 30.86 -11.28 -3.55
N LEU A 841 30.30 -11.38 -4.76
CA LEU A 841 29.49 -10.33 -5.38
C LEU A 841 28.23 -10.02 -4.57
N GLN A 842 27.47 -11.04 -4.15
CA GLN A 842 26.25 -10.85 -3.35
C GLN A 842 26.54 -10.18 -2.00
N GLU A 843 27.57 -10.62 -1.28
CA GLU A 843 27.99 -9.98 -0.03
C GLU A 843 28.53 -8.56 -0.26
N GLY A 844 29.16 -8.29 -1.41
CA GLY A 844 29.56 -6.95 -1.84
C GLY A 844 28.38 -6.03 -2.15
N GLN A 845 27.31 -6.55 -2.78
CA GLN A 845 26.06 -5.81 -3.02
C GLN A 845 25.40 -5.40 -1.70
N ARG A 846 25.30 -6.32 -0.73
CA ARG A 846 24.79 -6.03 0.63
C ARG A 846 25.61 -4.94 1.32
N ALA A 847 26.94 -5.02 1.25
CA ALA A 847 27.84 -4.02 1.81
C ALA A 847 27.66 -2.64 1.14
N GLY A 848 27.53 -2.62 -0.20
CA GLY A 848 27.25 -1.42 -0.98
C GLY A 848 25.90 -0.78 -0.63
N GLN A 849 24.83 -1.57 -0.46
CA GLN A 849 23.50 -1.07 -0.10
C GLN A 849 23.48 -0.42 1.29
N VAL A 850 24.05 -1.07 2.31
CA VAL A 850 24.16 -0.48 3.66
C VAL A 850 25.06 0.75 3.66
N SER A 851 26.15 0.73 2.89
CA SER A 851 27.06 1.88 2.74
C SER A 851 26.37 3.08 2.08
N PHE A 852 25.56 2.84 1.04
CA PHE A 852 24.74 3.85 0.39
C PHE A 852 23.72 4.46 1.36
N LEU A 853 22.93 3.64 2.05
CA LEU A 853 21.93 4.14 3.02
C LEU A 853 22.57 5.01 4.11
N CYS A 854 23.63 4.53 4.75
CA CYS A 854 24.35 5.29 5.76
C CYS A 854 24.96 6.59 5.22
N SER A 855 25.57 6.56 4.02
CA SER A 855 26.22 7.74 3.43
C SER A 855 25.20 8.80 3.02
N THR A 856 24.08 8.39 2.43
CA THR A 856 22.98 9.28 2.06
C THR A 856 22.36 9.94 3.29
N VAL A 857 22.12 9.18 4.36
CA VAL A 857 21.67 9.74 5.66
C VAL A 857 22.69 10.73 6.21
N LEU A 858 23.99 10.38 6.26
CA LEU A 858 25.04 11.26 6.77
C LEU A 858 25.16 12.57 5.97
N ASN A 859 25.05 12.51 4.64
CA ASN A 859 25.13 13.69 3.78
C ASN A 859 23.92 14.62 4.00
N PHE A 860 22.70 14.07 4.00
CA PHE A 860 21.49 14.86 4.20
C PHE A 860 21.41 15.46 5.61
N GLU A 861 21.65 14.65 6.64
CA GLU A 861 21.68 15.10 8.05
C GLU A 861 22.85 16.06 8.33
N GLY A 862 23.94 15.96 7.58
CA GLY A 862 25.04 16.92 7.61
C GLY A 862 24.59 18.34 7.25
N LEU A 863 23.65 18.50 6.34
CA LEU A 863 23.13 19.82 5.92
C LEU A 863 22.01 20.38 6.81
N ARG A 864 21.58 19.65 7.85
CA ARG A 864 20.39 20.03 8.64
C ARG A 864 20.67 21.15 9.65
N THR A 865 21.80 21.06 10.35
CA THR A 865 22.23 22.03 11.40
C THR A 865 23.42 22.87 10.93
N ARG A 866 23.96 23.76 11.77
CA ARG A 866 25.15 24.59 11.45
C ARG A 866 26.49 23.80 11.43
N SER A 867 26.54 22.68 10.70
CA SER A 867 27.76 21.90 10.48
C SER A 867 28.79 22.64 9.59
N PRO A 868 30.07 22.26 9.61
CA PRO A 868 31.04 22.83 8.67
C PRO A 868 30.69 22.49 7.20
N GLU A 869 30.09 21.32 6.94
CA GLU A 869 29.60 20.96 5.61
C GLU A 869 28.46 21.88 5.13
N ALA A 870 27.50 22.19 6.01
CA ALA A 870 26.38 23.10 5.71
C ALA A 870 26.86 24.54 5.46
N LEU A 871 27.76 25.05 6.30
CA LEU A 871 28.32 26.40 6.15
C LEU A 871 29.21 26.51 4.88
N GLY A 872 29.88 25.44 4.49
CA GLY A 872 30.61 25.37 3.22
C GLY A 872 29.67 25.43 2.00
N MET A 873 28.51 24.75 2.07
CA MET A 873 27.47 24.83 1.05
C MET A 873 26.85 26.23 0.97
N ASP A 874 26.48 26.82 2.11
CA ASP A 874 25.97 28.20 2.18
C ASP A 874 26.95 29.18 1.50
N ALA A 875 28.25 29.08 1.80
CA ALA A 875 29.27 29.93 1.21
C ALA A 875 29.36 29.79 -0.33
N ALA A 876 29.33 28.56 -0.84
CA ALA A 876 29.34 28.30 -2.28
C ALA A 876 28.10 28.88 -3.00
N LEU A 877 26.94 28.87 -2.34
CA LEU A 877 25.70 29.45 -2.85
C LEU A 877 25.70 30.98 -2.77
N PHE A 878 26.29 31.57 -1.73
CA PHE A 878 26.52 33.02 -1.68
C PHE A 878 27.49 33.51 -2.77
N ASP A 879 28.52 32.73 -3.12
CA ASP A 879 29.41 33.07 -4.22
C ASP A 879 28.75 32.89 -5.61
N LEU A 880 27.66 32.13 -5.70
CA LEU A 880 26.78 32.12 -6.87
C LEU A 880 25.85 33.35 -6.88
N LEU A 881 25.17 33.66 -5.76
CA LEU A 881 24.34 34.86 -5.59
C LEU A 881 25.09 36.16 -5.91
N LYS A 882 26.34 36.31 -5.44
CA LYS A 882 27.21 37.46 -5.78
C LYS A 882 27.46 37.56 -7.29
N ARG A 883 27.63 36.43 -8.00
CA ARG A 883 27.79 36.40 -9.46
C ARG A 883 26.49 36.77 -10.18
N CYS A 884 25.33 36.33 -9.69
CA CYS A 884 24.03 36.78 -10.17
C CYS A 884 23.88 38.29 -10.03
N GLN A 885 24.10 38.82 -8.82
CA GLN A 885 24.01 40.25 -8.52
C GLN A 885 24.99 41.09 -9.36
N ALA A 886 26.22 40.61 -9.55
CA ALA A 886 27.22 41.27 -10.41
C ALA A 886 26.78 41.29 -11.88
N THR A 887 26.17 40.21 -12.38
CA THR A 887 25.63 40.14 -13.75
C THR A 887 24.45 41.09 -13.93
N CYS A 888 23.53 41.16 -12.96
CA CYS A 888 22.41 42.12 -12.97
C CYS A 888 22.91 43.58 -12.92
N SER A 889 23.90 43.86 -12.06
CA SER A 889 24.51 45.19 -11.93
C SER A 889 25.30 45.60 -13.18
N TYR A 890 25.84 44.63 -13.92
CA TYR A 890 26.47 44.82 -15.22
C TYR A 890 25.42 45.05 -16.32
N ALA A 891 24.31 44.31 -16.32
CA ALA A 891 23.18 44.53 -17.23
C ALA A 891 22.65 45.98 -17.12
N ALA A 892 22.50 46.49 -15.91
CA ALA A 892 22.01 47.84 -15.62
C ALA A 892 22.96 48.98 -16.08
N GLN A 893 24.18 48.67 -16.55
CA GLN A 893 25.09 49.66 -17.14
C GLN A 893 24.75 49.97 -18.60
N PHE A 894 23.98 49.10 -19.27
CA PHE A 894 23.59 49.24 -20.66
C PHE A 894 22.18 49.83 -20.76
N SER A 895 22.06 50.94 -21.50
CA SER A 895 20.77 51.55 -21.88
C SER A 895 20.33 51.18 -23.31
N THR A 896 21.16 50.41 -24.00
CA THR A 896 21.06 50.06 -25.41
C THR A 896 20.70 48.58 -25.59
N SER A 897 19.57 48.31 -26.22
CA SER A 897 19.18 46.95 -26.64
C SER A 897 19.59 46.67 -28.09
N VAL A 898 19.67 45.39 -28.46
CA VAL A 898 19.73 44.92 -29.85
C VAL A 898 18.37 44.31 -30.20
N SER A 899 17.81 44.67 -31.36
CA SER A 899 16.49 44.17 -31.79
C SER A 899 16.56 42.72 -32.30
N PRO A 900 15.44 41.98 -32.34
CA PRO A 900 15.41 40.65 -32.93
C PRO A 900 15.84 40.63 -34.41
N LEU A 901 15.48 41.66 -35.18
CA LEU A 901 15.86 41.81 -36.59
C LEU A 901 17.37 42.05 -36.74
N GLU A 902 17.95 42.90 -35.89
CA GLU A 902 19.39 43.16 -35.86
C GLU A 902 20.20 41.90 -35.48
N LEU A 903 19.69 41.09 -34.55
CA LEU A 903 20.30 39.79 -34.21
C LEU A 903 20.22 38.80 -35.38
N GLN A 904 19.10 38.74 -36.12
CA GLN A 904 18.94 37.84 -37.26
C GLN A 904 19.91 38.20 -38.40
N LEU A 905 19.94 39.48 -38.77
CA LEU A 905 20.86 40.07 -39.74
C LEU A 905 22.33 39.73 -39.42
N LEU A 906 22.75 39.91 -38.16
CA LEU A 906 24.12 39.60 -37.73
C LEU A 906 24.44 38.11 -37.71
N HIS A 907 23.51 37.23 -37.32
CA HIS A 907 23.74 35.79 -37.37
C HIS A 907 23.92 35.29 -38.81
N ARG A 908 23.24 35.89 -39.78
CA ARG A 908 23.38 35.56 -41.20
C ARG A 908 24.70 36.06 -41.79
N LEU A 909 25.11 37.28 -41.46
CA LEU A 909 26.22 37.98 -42.14
C LEU A 909 27.58 37.87 -41.44
N ASN A 910 27.65 37.73 -40.11
CA ASN A 910 28.94 37.59 -39.40
C ASN A 910 29.81 36.40 -39.89
N PRO A 911 29.27 35.23 -40.27
CA PRO A 911 30.09 34.13 -40.78
C PRO A 911 30.72 34.40 -42.16
N THR A 912 30.24 35.41 -42.89
CA THR A 912 30.60 35.66 -44.30
C THR A 912 31.33 36.98 -44.54
N LEU A 913 31.24 37.95 -43.64
CA LEU A 913 31.82 39.30 -43.79
C LEU A 913 32.82 39.64 -42.68
N ASP A 914 34.12 39.60 -43.01
CA ASP A 914 35.23 39.97 -42.11
C ASP A 914 35.51 41.50 -42.20
N LEU A 915 34.47 42.32 -41.98
CA LEU A 915 34.47 43.78 -42.09
C LEU A 915 33.74 44.42 -40.88
N PRO A 916 34.09 45.67 -40.47
CA PRO A 916 33.43 46.33 -39.33
C PRO A 916 31.95 46.60 -39.59
N VAL A 917 31.08 46.18 -38.66
CA VAL A 917 29.62 46.22 -38.84
C VAL A 917 29.13 47.67 -38.99
N GLY A 918 28.34 47.94 -40.04
CA GLY A 918 27.80 49.27 -40.32
C GLY A 918 28.79 50.25 -40.98
N SER A 919 30.00 49.80 -41.35
CA SER A 919 30.90 50.53 -42.25
C SER A 919 30.36 50.54 -43.70
N PRO A 920 30.75 51.50 -44.56
CA PRO A 920 30.25 51.56 -45.94
C PRO A 920 30.55 50.29 -46.75
N ASP A 921 31.75 49.73 -46.59
CA ASP A 921 32.16 48.50 -47.25
C ASP A 921 31.39 47.27 -46.72
N TRP A 922 31.07 47.26 -45.42
CA TRP A 922 30.23 46.21 -44.83
C TRP A 922 28.79 46.30 -45.33
N LEU A 923 28.20 47.50 -45.39
CA LEU A 923 26.83 47.72 -45.89
C LEU A 923 26.70 47.27 -47.35
N ALA A 924 27.60 47.70 -48.23
CA ALA A 924 27.59 47.32 -49.64
C ALA A 924 27.82 45.80 -49.85
N CYS A 925 28.65 45.17 -49.02
CA CYS A 925 28.82 43.71 -49.05
C CYS A 925 27.62 42.95 -48.48
N ALA A 926 26.98 43.47 -47.43
CA ALA A 926 25.80 42.90 -46.79
C ALA A 926 24.59 42.95 -47.72
N GLU A 927 24.27 44.12 -48.28
CA GLU A 927 23.20 44.32 -49.26
C GLU A 927 23.39 43.39 -50.47
N LYS A 928 24.61 43.30 -51.00
CA LYS A 928 24.95 42.38 -52.09
C LYS A 928 24.76 40.91 -51.69
N HIS A 929 25.16 40.51 -50.49
CA HIS A 929 24.98 39.14 -50.00
C HIS A 929 23.50 38.80 -49.83
N LEU A 930 22.72 39.66 -49.16
CA LEU A 930 21.28 39.47 -48.99
C LEU A 930 20.54 39.45 -50.34
N THR A 931 20.90 40.33 -51.27
CA THR A 931 20.31 40.35 -52.62
C THR A 931 20.65 39.08 -53.40
N GLN A 932 21.89 38.58 -53.30
CA GLN A 932 22.29 37.33 -53.92
C GLN A 932 21.57 36.12 -53.28
N GLU A 933 21.47 36.08 -51.95
CA GLU A 933 20.77 35.04 -51.21
C GLU A 933 19.26 35.05 -51.56
N LEU A 934 18.61 36.21 -51.54
CA LEU A 934 17.24 36.42 -52.00
C LEU A 934 17.03 35.95 -53.45
N SER A 935 17.97 36.23 -54.36
CA SER A 935 17.89 35.72 -55.73
C SER A 935 18.02 34.19 -55.81
N SER A 936 18.86 33.58 -54.97
CA SER A 936 19.02 32.13 -54.91
C SER A 936 17.80 31.43 -54.30
N GLN A 937 17.17 32.04 -53.30
CA GLN A 937 15.94 31.53 -52.69
C GLN A 937 14.76 31.60 -53.67
N ARG A 938 14.66 32.67 -54.49
CA ARG A 938 13.67 32.73 -55.58
C ARG A 938 13.84 31.61 -56.61
N VAL A 939 15.09 31.31 -57.01
CA VAL A 939 15.36 30.19 -57.94
C VAL A 939 15.02 28.84 -57.30
N ALA A 940 15.37 28.63 -56.01
CA ALA A 940 15.03 27.42 -55.28
C ALA A 940 13.50 27.26 -55.09
N GLN A 941 12.78 28.36 -54.90
CA GLN A 941 11.32 28.39 -54.88
C GLN A 941 10.74 27.96 -56.23
N GLU A 942 11.18 28.56 -57.35
CA GLU A 942 10.74 28.20 -58.70
C GLU A 942 11.01 26.71 -59.02
N GLU A 943 12.13 26.15 -58.55
CA GLU A 943 12.46 24.72 -58.70
C GLU A 943 11.56 23.83 -57.84
N CYS A 944 11.30 24.21 -56.58
CA CYS A 944 10.39 23.49 -55.70
C CYS A 944 8.95 23.48 -56.23
N GLU A 945 8.47 24.62 -56.76
CA GLU A 945 7.14 24.74 -57.36
C GLU A 945 6.96 23.83 -58.58
N GLN A 946 8.01 23.64 -59.40
CA GLN A 946 8.02 22.72 -60.55
C GLN A 946 8.03 21.24 -60.12
N GLN A 947 8.79 20.89 -59.07
CA GLN A 947 8.77 19.53 -58.51
C GLN A 947 7.38 19.19 -57.96
N LEU A 948 6.73 20.15 -57.30
CA LEU A 948 5.40 20.00 -56.71
C LEU A 948 4.31 19.77 -57.78
N ASP A 949 4.45 20.34 -59.00
CA ASP A 949 3.61 19.99 -60.15
C ASP A 949 3.83 18.54 -60.62
N SER A 950 5.09 18.11 -60.73
CA SER A 950 5.42 16.74 -61.19
C SER A 950 4.92 15.65 -60.23
N VAL A 951 4.98 15.89 -58.92
CA VAL A 951 4.42 14.98 -57.90
C VAL A 951 2.89 14.98 -57.95
N MET A 952 2.25 16.12 -58.20
CA MET A 952 0.80 16.23 -58.37
C MET A 952 0.30 15.45 -59.62
N GLU A 953 1.01 15.53 -60.75
CA GLU A 953 0.73 14.69 -61.92
C GLU A 953 0.85 13.19 -61.59
N THR A 954 1.87 12.81 -60.82
CA THR A 954 2.09 11.42 -60.38
C THR A 954 0.97 10.93 -59.47
N LEU A 955 0.53 11.75 -58.51
CA LEU A 955 -0.62 11.45 -57.64
C LEU A 955 -1.90 11.22 -58.45
N GLN A 956 -2.16 12.04 -59.47
CA GLN A 956 -3.33 11.87 -60.34
C GLN A 956 -3.32 10.53 -61.10
N VAL A 957 -2.15 10.10 -61.63
CA VAL A 957 -2.00 8.79 -62.28
C VAL A 957 -2.25 7.62 -61.31
N LEU A 958 -1.78 7.72 -60.07
CA LEU A 958 -2.00 6.70 -59.05
C LEU A 958 -3.46 6.65 -58.59
N VAL A 959 -4.12 7.79 -58.43
CA VAL A 959 -5.56 7.93 -58.16
C VAL A 959 -6.40 7.23 -59.23
N ASP A 960 -6.09 7.43 -60.52
CA ASP A 960 -6.80 6.75 -61.61
C ASP A 960 -6.51 5.24 -61.66
N THR A 961 -5.31 4.82 -61.21
CA THR A 961 -4.98 3.40 -61.02
C THR A 961 -5.85 2.78 -59.91
N ILE A 962 -6.01 3.43 -58.75
CA ILE A 962 -6.91 2.97 -57.68
C ILE A 962 -8.35 2.84 -58.19
N LYS A 963 -8.87 3.81 -58.95
CA LYS A 963 -10.22 3.74 -59.57
C LYS A 963 -10.36 2.49 -60.44
N GLY A 964 -9.32 2.12 -61.21
CA GLY A 964 -9.27 0.88 -61.98
C GLY A 964 -9.37 -0.39 -61.12
N VAL A 965 -8.56 -0.48 -60.07
CA VAL A 965 -8.56 -1.62 -59.13
C VAL A 965 -9.91 -1.73 -58.39
N LEU A 966 -10.54 -0.60 -58.03
CA LEU A 966 -11.87 -0.59 -57.41
C LEU A 966 -13.00 -1.00 -58.37
N SER A 967 -12.89 -0.67 -59.65
CA SER A 967 -13.86 -1.13 -60.66
C SER A 967 -13.84 -2.67 -60.77
N ASN A 968 -12.65 -3.26 -60.77
CA ASN A 968 -12.48 -4.72 -60.73
C ASN A 968 -12.98 -5.34 -59.41
N HIS A 969 -12.65 -4.73 -58.27
CA HIS A 969 -13.14 -5.14 -56.95
C HIS A 969 -14.67 -5.19 -56.91
N ASN A 970 -15.34 -4.09 -57.29
CA ASN A 970 -16.79 -3.98 -57.23
C ASN A 970 -17.49 -4.98 -58.15
N ARG A 971 -16.90 -5.23 -59.33
CA ARG A 971 -17.38 -6.26 -60.27
C ARG A 971 -17.33 -7.66 -59.66
N GLN A 972 -16.20 -8.05 -59.06
CA GLN A 972 -16.04 -9.38 -58.44
C GLN A 972 -16.89 -9.55 -57.18
N LEU A 973 -17.04 -8.49 -56.38
CA LEU A 973 -17.88 -8.54 -55.18
C LEU A 973 -19.37 -8.67 -55.54
N ALA A 974 -19.84 -8.06 -56.64
CA ALA A 974 -21.24 -8.12 -57.06
C ALA A 974 -21.77 -9.56 -57.20
N ASP A 975 -20.93 -10.48 -57.68
CA ASP A 975 -21.24 -11.91 -57.86
C ASP A 975 -21.60 -12.63 -56.54
N VAL A 976 -21.10 -12.14 -55.39
CA VAL A 976 -21.33 -12.72 -54.05
C VAL A 976 -22.05 -11.79 -53.06
N LYS A 977 -22.17 -10.49 -53.35
CA LYS A 977 -22.73 -9.46 -52.44
C LYS A 977 -24.16 -9.74 -51.99
N HIS A 978 -24.97 -10.33 -52.87
CA HIS A 978 -26.35 -10.69 -52.54
C HIS A 978 -26.41 -11.91 -51.59
N LEU A 979 -25.48 -12.87 -51.73
CA LEU A 979 -25.36 -14.04 -50.84
C LEU A 979 -24.83 -13.63 -49.46
N LEU A 980 -23.85 -12.72 -49.38
CA LEU A 980 -23.40 -12.14 -48.10
C LEU A 980 -24.54 -11.47 -47.33
N ARG A 981 -25.40 -10.70 -48.02
CA ARG A 981 -26.57 -10.05 -47.41
C ARG A 981 -27.61 -11.06 -46.92
N ALA A 982 -27.80 -12.16 -47.64
CA ALA A 982 -28.64 -13.26 -47.18
C ALA A 982 -28.04 -13.93 -45.93
N MET A 983 -26.75 -14.26 -45.95
CA MET A 983 -26.04 -14.86 -44.80
C MET A 983 -26.04 -13.95 -43.56
N ALA A 984 -25.87 -12.63 -43.73
CA ALA A 984 -25.96 -11.66 -42.63
C ALA A 984 -27.39 -11.57 -42.06
N LYS A 985 -28.42 -11.64 -42.92
CA LYS A 985 -29.82 -11.69 -42.48
C LYS A 985 -30.15 -13.00 -41.77
N ASP A 986 -29.56 -14.12 -42.19
CA ASP A 986 -29.66 -15.42 -41.52
C ASP A 986 -28.95 -15.46 -40.15
N GLU A 987 -27.94 -14.61 -39.92
CA GLU A 987 -27.34 -14.38 -38.60
C GLU A 987 -28.19 -13.45 -37.71
N GLU A 988 -28.82 -12.43 -38.31
CA GLU A 988 -29.70 -11.49 -37.60
C GLU A 988 -31.01 -12.15 -37.16
N ASN A 989 -31.66 -12.90 -38.06
CA ASN A 989 -32.85 -13.69 -37.73
C ASN A 989 -32.56 -14.70 -36.61
N ALA A 990 -31.38 -15.33 -36.63
CA ALA A 990 -30.95 -16.28 -35.62
C ALA A 990 -30.80 -15.66 -34.23
N LEU A 991 -30.24 -14.44 -34.13
CA LEU A 991 -30.23 -13.71 -32.87
C LEU A 991 -31.64 -13.37 -32.37
N VAL A 992 -32.56 -13.00 -33.27
CA VAL A 992 -33.97 -12.73 -32.93
C VAL A 992 -34.69 -14.00 -32.44
N GLU A 993 -34.32 -15.17 -32.97
CA GLU A 993 -34.79 -16.49 -32.51
C GLU A 993 -34.05 -17.00 -31.24
N GLY A 994 -33.05 -16.26 -30.75
CA GLY A 994 -32.33 -16.57 -29.51
C GLY A 994 -31.12 -17.50 -29.68
N GLU A 995 -30.64 -17.75 -30.90
CA GLU A 995 -29.36 -18.42 -31.13
C GLU A 995 -28.18 -17.49 -30.76
N ASP A 996 -27.24 -17.98 -29.95
CA ASP A 996 -26.07 -17.23 -29.51
C ASP A 996 -25.00 -17.16 -30.64
N VAL A 997 -25.21 -16.24 -31.58
CA VAL A 997 -24.32 -16.00 -32.73
C VAL A 997 -23.27 -14.94 -32.36
N PRO A 998 -21.99 -15.29 -32.15
CA PRO A 998 -20.96 -14.31 -31.82
C PRO A 998 -20.83 -13.28 -32.96
N TYR A 999 -20.68 -12.01 -32.59
CA TYR A 999 -20.43 -10.95 -33.56
C TYR A 999 -19.01 -11.05 -34.15
N GLU A 1000 -18.04 -11.49 -33.34
CA GLU A 1000 -16.65 -11.64 -33.75
C GLU A 1000 -16.49 -12.78 -34.77
N GLY A 1001 -15.93 -12.46 -35.95
CA GLY A 1001 -15.80 -13.38 -37.08
C GLY A 1001 -17.11 -13.64 -37.86
N SER A 1002 -18.14 -12.81 -37.66
CA SER A 1002 -19.45 -12.93 -38.35
C SER A 1002 -19.49 -12.23 -39.71
N VAL A 1003 -20.46 -12.61 -40.56
CA VAL A 1003 -20.69 -11.92 -41.84
C VAL A 1003 -21.17 -10.48 -41.61
N ARG A 1004 -21.90 -10.24 -40.52
CA ARG A 1004 -22.31 -8.88 -40.11
C ARG A 1004 -21.13 -7.99 -39.75
N GLN A 1005 -20.14 -8.49 -38.99
CA GLN A 1005 -18.90 -7.76 -38.74
C GLN A 1005 -18.17 -7.45 -40.05
N PHE A 1006 -18.00 -8.44 -40.92
CA PHE A 1006 -17.35 -8.25 -42.22
C PHE A 1006 -18.04 -7.18 -43.07
N LEU A 1007 -19.38 -7.13 -43.10
CA LEU A 1007 -20.10 -6.08 -43.82
C LEU A 1007 -19.95 -4.69 -43.19
N SER A 1008 -19.74 -4.60 -41.86
CA SER A 1008 -19.41 -3.35 -41.18
C SER A 1008 -17.98 -2.87 -41.52
N GLU A 1009 -16.99 -3.77 -41.44
CA GLU A 1009 -15.62 -3.49 -41.86
C GLU A 1009 -15.55 -3.10 -43.34
N TYR A 1010 -16.32 -3.80 -44.19
CA TYR A 1010 -16.40 -3.51 -45.61
C TYR A 1010 -16.93 -2.11 -45.89
N LYS A 1011 -17.94 -1.67 -45.11
CA LYS A 1011 -18.48 -0.32 -45.23
C LYS A 1011 -17.42 0.72 -44.82
N ALA A 1012 -16.77 0.54 -43.68
CA ALA A 1012 -15.70 1.45 -43.23
C ALA A 1012 -14.56 1.55 -44.26
N TRP A 1013 -14.14 0.41 -44.83
CA TRP A 1013 -13.17 0.37 -45.93
C TRP A 1013 -13.65 1.12 -47.18
N GLN A 1014 -14.90 0.91 -47.59
CA GLN A 1014 -15.48 1.60 -48.74
C GLN A 1014 -15.55 3.12 -48.53
N ASP A 1015 -15.98 3.55 -47.34
CA ASP A 1015 -16.12 4.96 -46.97
C ASP A 1015 -14.72 5.63 -46.91
N ASN A 1016 -13.74 4.99 -46.26
CA ASN A 1016 -12.35 5.46 -46.23
C ASN A 1016 -11.72 5.58 -47.64
N VAL A 1017 -11.95 4.60 -48.53
CA VAL A 1017 -11.47 4.66 -49.93
C VAL A 1017 -12.10 5.85 -50.66
N GLN A 1018 -13.38 6.14 -50.43
CA GLN A 1018 -14.06 7.28 -51.04
C GLN A 1018 -13.52 8.61 -50.52
N VAL A 1019 -13.25 8.74 -49.22
CA VAL A 1019 -12.62 9.94 -48.65
C VAL A 1019 -11.27 10.20 -49.31
N VAL A 1020 -10.36 9.21 -49.33
CA VAL A 1020 -9.03 9.37 -49.94
C VAL A 1020 -9.11 9.77 -51.42
N LEU A 1021 -9.95 9.09 -52.21
CA LEU A 1021 -10.12 9.44 -53.63
C LEU A 1021 -10.76 10.81 -53.84
N PHE A 1022 -11.74 11.19 -53.02
CA PHE A 1022 -12.42 12.48 -53.14
C PHE A 1022 -11.46 13.62 -52.82
N THR A 1023 -10.74 13.54 -51.69
CA THR A 1023 -9.78 14.57 -51.27
C THR A 1023 -8.65 14.73 -52.28
N LEU A 1024 -8.04 13.64 -52.75
CA LEU A 1024 -6.94 13.72 -53.73
C LEU A 1024 -7.41 14.28 -55.10
N VAL A 1025 -8.61 13.90 -55.58
CA VAL A 1025 -9.18 14.46 -56.82
C VAL A 1025 -9.59 15.93 -56.65
N GLN A 1026 -10.08 16.33 -55.47
CA GLN A 1026 -10.43 17.72 -55.17
C GLN A 1026 -9.20 18.62 -55.21
N VAL A 1027 -8.08 18.18 -54.62
CA VAL A 1027 -6.82 18.95 -54.62
C VAL A 1027 -6.21 19.02 -56.03
N ALA A 1028 -6.17 17.92 -56.77
CA ALA A 1028 -5.65 17.91 -58.15
C ALA A 1028 -6.42 18.81 -59.13
N GLY A 1029 -7.61 19.31 -58.75
CA GLY A 1029 -8.48 20.15 -59.58
C GLY A 1029 -8.55 21.63 -59.20
N GLN A 1030 -7.77 22.11 -58.22
CA GLN A 1030 -7.86 23.49 -57.69
C GLN A 1030 -6.50 24.21 -57.60
N PRO A 1031 -6.48 25.56 -57.64
CA PRO A 1031 -5.24 26.32 -57.45
C PRO A 1031 -4.72 26.17 -56.01
N ARG A 1032 -3.40 26.01 -55.86
CA ARG A 1032 -2.70 25.74 -54.58
C ARG A 1032 -3.08 26.75 -53.50
N GLY A 1033 -3.43 26.29 -52.30
CA GLY A 1033 -3.77 27.15 -51.16
C GLY A 1033 -3.76 26.44 -49.80
N GLN A 1034 -3.70 27.21 -48.71
CA GLN A 1034 -3.50 26.67 -47.35
C GLN A 1034 -4.63 25.72 -46.89
N GLU A 1035 -5.88 25.98 -47.28
CA GLU A 1035 -7.03 25.11 -46.99
C GLU A 1035 -6.88 23.69 -47.59
N GLN A 1036 -6.14 23.54 -48.70
CA GLN A 1036 -5.89 22.23 -49.32
C GLN A 1036 -4.82 21.43 -48.58
N LEU A 1037 -3.85 22.10 -47.95
CA LEU A 1037 -2.83 21.46 -47.15
C LEU A 1037 -3.45 20.83 -45.89
N GLU A 1038 -4.37 21.55 -45.23
CA GLU A 1038 -5.12 21.03 -44.08
C GLU A 1038 -5.96 19.79 -44.46
N LEU A 1039 -6.65 19.82 -45.60
CA LEU A 1039 -7.40 18.67 -46.13
C LEU A 1039 -6.53 17.43 -46.41
N LEU A 1040 -5.24 17.60 -46.73
CA LEU A 1040 -4.32 16.49 -47.03
C LEU A 1040 -3.61 15.91 -45.80
N GLN A 1041 -3.55 16.60 -44.67
CA GLN A 1041 -2.78 16.15 -43.50
C GLN A 1041 -3.32 14.84 -42.89
N ASP A 1042 -4.62 14.60 -42.95
CA ASP A 1042 -5.25 13.39 -42.39
C ASP A 1042 -5.18 12.17 -43.35
N VAL A 1043 -5.00 12.41 -44.66
CA VAL A 1043 -5.04 11.37 -45.70
C VAL A 1043 -3.97 10.27 -45.52
N PRO A 1044 -2.70 10.54 -45.11
CA PRO A 1044 -1.70 9.51 -44.80
C PRO A 1044 -2.08 8.58 -43.64
N ALA A 1045 -2.90 9.04 -42.69
CA ALA A 1045 -3.42 8.17 -41.64
C ALA A 1045 -4.49 7.21 -42.21
N THR A 1046 -5.44 7.75 -42.98
CA THR A 1046 -6.48 6.96 -43.67
C THR A 1046 -5.88 5.96 -44.67
N LEU A 1047 -4.82 6.32 -45.40
CA LEU A 1047 -4.12 5.42 -46.34
C LEU A 1047 -3.49 4.20 -45.63
N ARG A 1048 -2.85 4.40 -44.48
CA ARG A 1048 -2.28 3.32 -43.66
C ARG A 1048 -3.38 2.42 -43.08
N GLU A 1049 -4.49 3.00 -42.62
CA GLU A 1049 -5.64 2.21 -42.18
C GLU A 1049 -6.24 1.41 -43.34
N LEU A 1050 -6.40 2.02 -44.52
CA LEU A 1050 -6.88 1.37 -45.74
C LEU A 1050 -6.01 0.19 -46.18
N GLN A 1051 -4.69 0.26 -45.99
CA GLN A 1051 -3.79 -0.85 -46.30
C GLN A 1051 -4.10 -2.07 -45.41
N ALA A 1052 -4.25 -1.85 -44.09
CA ALA A 1052 -4.60 -2.90 -43.14
C ALA A 1052 -6.02 -3.44 -43.36
N GLN A 1053 -7.00 -2.54 -43.50
CA GLN A 1053 -8.39 -2.88 -43.80
C GLN A 1053 -8.51 -3.66 -45.12
N SER A 1054 -7.81 -3.27 -46.19
CA SER A 1054 -7.80 -4.01 -47.46
C SER A 1054 -7.39 -5.46 -47.24
N GLN A 1055 -6.33 -5.70 -46.47
CA GLN A 1055 -5.88 -7.07 -46.20
C GLN A 1055 -6.91 -7.87 -45.37
N SER A 1056 -7.64 -7.24 -44.44
CA SER A 1056 -8.81 -7.87 -43.78
C SER A 1056 -9.90 -8.21 -44.81
N ILE A 1057 -10.38 -7.23 -45.58
CA ILE A 1057 -11.49 -7.39 -46.52
C ILE A 1057 -11.24 -8.47 -47.57
N TYR A 1058 -10.07 -8.49 -48.19
CA TYR A 1058 -9.79 -9.47 -49.24
C TYR A 1058 -9.66 -10.90 -48.68
N ASN A 1059 -9.11 -11.06 -47.47
CA ASN A 1059 -8.97 -12.37 -46.84
C ASN A 1059 -10.28 -12.86 -46.19
N GLY A 1060 -11.01 -11.96 -45.52
CA GLY A 1060 -12.25 -12.23 -44.79
C GLY A 1060 -13.38 -12.74 -45.68
N LEU A 1061 -13.51 -12.21 -46.91
CA LEU A 1061 -14.49 -12.74 -47.88
C LEU A 1061 -14.28 -14.24 -48.13
N VAL A 1062 -13.02 -14.67 -48.16
CA VAL A 1062 -12.62 -16.04 -48.50
C VAL A 1062 -12.71 -16.98 -47.30
N SER A 1063 -12.54 -16.50 -46.06
CA SER A 1063 -12.65 -17.34 -44.86
C SER A 1063 -14.07 -17.83 -44.56
N PHE A 1064 -15.11 -17.18 -45.10
CA PHE A 1064 -16.50 -17.67 -45.02
C PHE A 1064 -16.80 -18.85 -45.96
N ALA A 1065 -15.93 -19.17 -46.92
CA ALA A 1065 -16.13 -20.28 -47.86
C ALA A 1065 -15.58 -21.59 -47.27
N SER A 1066 -16.43 -22.62 -47.19
CA SER A 1066 -16.03 -23.95 -46.71
C SER A 1066 -15.25 -24.74 -47.77
N PRO A 1067 -14.25 -25.57 -47.40
CA PRO A 1067 -13.54 -26.41 -48.36
C PRO A 1067 -14.48 -27.42 -49.03
N LEU A 1068 -14.60 -27.34 -50.36
CA LEU A 1068 -15.36 -28.30 -51.17
C LEU A 1068 -14.56 -29.62 -51.30
N VAL A 1069 -14.79 -30.58 -50.40
CA VAL A 1069 -14.17 -31.91 -50.44
C VAL A 1069 -15.23 -32.99 -50.55
N THR A 1070 -15.12 -33.82 -51.59
CA THR A 1070 -15.93 -35.03 -51.78
C THR A 1070 -15.40 -36.18 -50.92
N GLU A 1071 -16.22 -36.71 -50.01
CA GLU A 1071 -15.87 -37.92 -49.25
C GLU A 1071 -15.91 -39.20 -50.11
N ARG A 1072 -15.03 -40.15 -49.77
CA ARG A 1072 -15.41 -41.56 -49.64
C ARG A 1072 -14.66 -42.22 -48.47
N THR A 1073 -15.41 -43.00 -47.71
CA THR A 1073 -15.10 -43.61 -46.40
C THR A 1073 -14.19 -44.85 -46.46
N SER A 1074 -13.35 -45.07 -45.43
CA SER A 1074 -12.92 -46.42 -44.97
C SER A 1074 -12.12 -46.39 -43.64
N ASP A 1075 -12.86 -46.33 -42.52
CA ASP A 1075 -12.66 -47.06 -41.25
C ASP A 1075 -11.36 -47.05 -40.39
N CYS A 1076 -11.62 -47.02 -39.07
CA CYS A 1076 -10.89 -47.61 -37.91
C CYS A 1076 -9.72 -46.88 -37.20
N THR A 1077 -10.11 -46.20 -36.10
CA THR A 1077 -9.55 -46.28 -34.73
C THR A 1077 -8.04 -46.15 -34.44
N SER A 1078 -7.72 -44.99 -33.87
CA SER A 1078 -6.63 -44.50 -32.98
C SER A 1078 -6.03 -45.46 -31.92
N PRO A 1079 -5.01 -45.07 -31.10
CA PRO A 1079 -4.13 -43.87 -31.14
C PRO A 1079 -2.62 -44.08 -30.79
N THR A 1080 -1.80 -43.01 -30.97
CA THR A 1080 -0.60 -42.62 -30.18
C THR A 1080 0.77 -43.38 -30.23
N VAL A 1081 1.84 -42.56 -30.15
CA VAL A 1081 3.16 -42.76 -29.47
C VAL A 1081 4.41 -43.25 -30.26
N ALA A 1082 5.48 -42.45 -30.05
CA ALA A 1082 6.93 -42.70 -30.09
C ALA A 1082 7.74 -42.98 -31.38
N THR A 1083 8.86 -42.24 -31.43
CA THR A 1083 10.07 -42.35 -32.26
C THR A 1083 10.89 -43.64 -32.03
N GLN A 1084 11.37 -44.28 -33.11
CA GLN A 1084 12.78 -44.66 -33.41
C GLN A 1084 12.88 -45.71 -34.56
N THR A 1085 13.96 -45.65 -35.37
CA THR A 1085 14.75 -46.72 -36.07
C THR A 1085 14.12 -48.07 -36.50
N SER A 1086 14.63 -48.89 -37.44
CA SER A 1086 15.58 -48.82 -38.57
C SER A 1086 15.69 -50.24 -39.18
N PHE A 1087 15.97 -50.36 -40.48
CA PHE A 1087 16.64 -51.48 -41.17
C PHE A 1087 16.26 -52.97 -40.90
N ALA A 1088 15.65 -53.62 -41.90
CA ALA A 1088 15.98 -55.00 -42.29
C ALA A 1088 15.64 -55.26 -43.77
N ALA A 1089 16.43 -56.08 -44.46
CA ALA A 1089 16.34 -56.31 -45.90
C ALA A 1089 15.84 -57.72 -46.28
N ALA A 1090 15.71 -57.95 -47.60
CA ALA A 1090 15.37 -59.19 -48.32
C ALA A 1090 13.86 -59.44 -48.52
N VAL A 1091 13.39 -59.90 -49.69
CA VAL A 1091 14.03 -60.77 -50.70
C VAL A 1091 13.65 -60.38 -52.16
N ARG A 1092 14.69 -60.11 -53.01
CA ARG A 1092 14.88 -60.45 -54.46
C ARG A 1092 13.78 -60.06 -55.51
N CYS A 1093 14.09 -59.78 -56.79
CA CYS A 1093 15.34 -59.90 -57.58
C CYS A 1093 15.36 -58.97 -58.83
N SER A 1094 16.55 -58.76 -59.41
CA SER A 1094 16.86 -58.21 -60.77
C SER A 1094 16.21 -56.89 -61.22
N GLY A 1095 16.90 -55.78 -61.55
CA GLY A 1095 18.27 -55.59 -62.09
C GLY A 1095 18.25 -55.50 -63.63
N PRO A 1096 19.21 -54.85 -64.35
CA PRO A 1096 20.47 -54.23 -63.87
C PRO A 1096 20.86 -52.85 -64.50
N LYS A 1097 21.96 -52.25 -64.00
CA LYS A 1097 22.93 -51.32 -64.69
C LYS A 1097 22.39 -50.04 -65.38
N THR A 1098 22.91 -48.84 -65.07
CA THR A 1098 24.31 -48.46 -65.37
C THR A 1098 24.84 -47.36 -64.45
N GLN A 1099 26.12 -47.51 -64.10
CA GLN A 1099 27.03 -46.50 -63.55
C GLN A 1099 28.16 -46.32 -64.61
N PRO A 1100 29.28 -45.65 -64.26
CA PRO A 1100 29.62 -44.24 -64.45
C PRO A 1100 30.37 -43.97 -65.77
N ASP A 1101 30.80 -42.73 -66.01
CA ASP A 1101 32.25 -42.44 -66.13
C ASP A 1101 32.59 -40.93 -66.17
N SER A 1102 33.69 -40.56 -65.49
CA SER A 1102 34.88 -39.86 -66.01
C SER A 1102 34.75 -38.62 -66.93
N MET A 1103 35.61 -37.59 -66.85
CA MET A 1103 36.82 -37.35 -66.05
C MET A 1103 37.32 -35.90 -66.21
N SER A 1104 38.16 -35.43 -65.27
CA SER A 1104 39.38 -34.64 -65.56
C SER A 1104 39.24 -33.18 -66.08
N GLN A 1105 40.07 -32.18 -65.74
CA GLN A 1105 41.12 -32.00 -64.72
C GLN A 1105 41.51 -30.49 -64.66
N ASN A 1106 42.38 -30.14 -63.71
CA ASN A 1106 43.40 -29.07 -63.82
C ASN A 1106 42.97 -27.57 -63.84
N ALA A 1107 43.12 -26.98 -62.65
CA ALA A 1107 44.30 -26.15 -62.28
C ALA A 1107 44.09 -24.62 -62.07
N ARG A 1108 44.98 -24.09 -61.20
CA ARG A 1108 45.26 -22.66 -60.88
C ARG A 1108 44.17 -21.99 -59.99
N LYS A 1109 44.42 -21.37 -58.81
CA LYS A 1109 45.49 -20.48 -58.26
C LYS A 1109 45.71 -19.20 -59.10
N PRO A 1110 46.09 -18.03 -58.50
CA PRO A 1110 45.78 -17.49 -57.16
C PRO A 1110 45.50 -15.95 -57.20
N LEU A 1111 45.63 -15.27 -56.05
CA LEU A 1111 45.97 -13.83 -55.81
C LEU A 1111 44.85 -12.79 -55.54
N PRO A 1112 44.77 -12.32 -54.26
CA PRO A 1112 44.48 -10.95 -53.86
C PRO A 1112 45.78 -10.18 -53.46
N ARG A 1113 45.65 -8.91 -53.03
CA ARG A 1113 46.64 -8.17 -52.20
C ARG A 1113 45.85 -7.28 -51.21
N ASN A 1114 45.94 -7.38 -49.88
CA ASN A 1114 47.03 -7.49 -48.89
C ASN A 1114 47.48 -6.13 -48.33
N LEU A 1115 47.16 -5.84 -47.06
CA LEU A 1115 48.11 -5.89 -45.90
C LEU A 1115 47.39 -5.42 -44.61
N GLY A 1116 47.61 -6.09 -43.46
CA GLY A 1116 47.07 -5.65 -42.15
C GLY A 1116 46.67 -6.76 -41.15
N THR A 1117 47.61 -7.61 -40.73
CA THR A 1117 47.50 -8.63 -39.66
C THR A 1117 47.83 -8.08 -38.27
N PRO A 1118 47.61 -8.80 -37.14
CA PRO A 1118 46.73 -9.96 -36.83
C PRO A 1118 45.68 -9.55 -35.74
N ALA A 1119 45.11 -10.34 -34.82
CA ALA A 1119 45.27 -11.74 -34.39
C ALA A 1119 44.00 -12.34 -33.68
N ASP A 1120 44.04 -13.66 -33.53
CA ASP A 1120 43.51 -14.55 -32.47
C ASP A 1120 42.02 -14.70 -32.06
N THR A 1121 41.65 -15.99 -32.16
CA THR A 1121 40.67 -16.84 -31.44
C THR A 1121 39.15 -16.77 -31.70
N PRO A 1122 38.44 -17.93 -31.62
CA PRO A 1122 37.22 -18.18 -32.39
C PRO A 1122 36.06 -18.64 -31.45
N PRO A 1123 35.01 -19.41 -31.84
CA PRO A 1123 33.64 -19.05 -31.46
C PRO A 1123 33.03 -19.97 -30.38
N SER A 1124 31.89 -19.56 -29.83
CA SER A 1124 30.97 -20.50 -29.17
C SER A 1124 29.51 -20.13 -29.43
N THR A 1125 28.84 -21.07 -30.08
CA THR A 1125 27.40 -21.07 -30.34
C THR A 1125 26.71 -21.99 -29.32
N LEU A 1126 25.38 -21.83 -29.17
CA LEU A 1126 24.42 -22.75 -28.53
C LEU A 1126 24.09 -22.52 -27.04
N LEU A 1127 23.02 -21.76 -26.84
CA LEU A 1127 22.05 -21.93 -25.75
C LEU A 1127 21.08 -23.08 -26.11
N VAL A 1128 20.89 -24.06 -25.21
CA VAL A 1128 19.77 -25.03 -25.29
C VAL A 1128 19.25 -25.40 -23.90
N ALA A 1129 17.99 -25.01 -23.62
CA ALA A 1129 16.99 -25.64 -22.73
C ALA A 1129 17.30 -25.84 -21.21
N SER A 1130 16.32 -25.86 -20.27
CA SER A 1130 14.95 -26.40 -20.43
C SER A 1130 13.91 -25.95 -19.38
N LYS A 1131 12.67 -25.73 -19.89
CA LYS A 1131 11.32 -26.02 -19.33
C LYS A 1131 10.97 -25.84 -17.84
N SER A 1132 9.92 -25.06 -17.59
CA SER A 1132 8.64 -25.56 -17.03
C SER A 1132 7.45 -24.68 -17.45
N LEU A 1133 6.24 -25.24 -17.53
CA LEU A 1133 5.00 -24.59 -18.00
C LEU A 1133 3.86 -24.82 -16.99
N ALA A 1134 3.06 -23.79 -16.72
CA ALA A 1134 1.83 -23.88 -15.93
C ALA A 1134 0.57 -23.79 -16.83
N PRO A 1135 -0.58 -24.40 -16.45
CA PRO A 1135 -1.79 -24.48 -17.29
C PRO A 1135 -2.84 -23.38 -17.00
N SER A 1136 -3.74 -23.13 -17.95
CA SER A 1136 -4.95 -22.30 -17.76
C SER A 1136 -6.22 -23.12 -17.47
N PRO A 1137 -7.25 -22.56 -16.80
CA PRO A 1137 -8.45 -23.28 -16.37
C PRO A 1137 -9.61 -23.30 -17.39
N LYS A 1138 -10.64 -24.11 -17.12
CA LYS A 1138 -11.80 -24.39 -17.98
C LYS A 1138 -13.09 -23.70 -17.49
N ARG A 1139 -14.01 -23.42 -18.43
CA ARG A 1139 -15.41 -22.94 -18.21
C ARG A 1139 -16.13 -23.56 -17.00
N ALA A 1140 -16.87 -22.73 -16.26
CA ALA A 1140 -17.82 -23.10 -15.21
C ALA A 1140 -19.02 -23.94 -15.71
N VAL A 1141 -19.59 -24.76 -14.82
CA VAL A 1141 -20.75 -25.65 -15.05
C VAL A 1141 -21.93 -25.20 -14.17
N ARG A 1142 -23.17 -25.20 -14.70
CA ARG A 1142 -24.40 -24.80 -13.96
C ARG A 1142 -25.12 -25.98 -13.30
N ASP A 1143 -25.87 -25.71 -12.22
CA ASP A 1143 -26.66 -26.72 -11.48
C ASP A 1143 -28.01 -27.03 -12.18
N PRO A 1144 -28.37 -28.31 -12.44
CA PRO A 1144 -29.56 -28.66 -13.21
C PRO A 1144 -30.92 -28.51 -12.48
N LYS A 1145 -30.96 -28.27 -11.16
CA LYS A 1145 -32.21 -28.20 -10.40
C LYS A 1145 -32.62 -26.79 -9.97
N THR A 1146 -31.68 -25.84 -9.95
CA THR A 1146 -31.94 -24.50 -9.42
C THR A 1146 -31.62 -23.35 -10.37
N GLY A 1147 -30.97 -23.61 -11.51
CA GLY A 1147 -30.79 -22.64 -12.61
C GLY A 1147 -29.85 -21.45 -12.33
N LYS A 1148 -29.49 -21.19 -11.07
CA LYS A 1148 -28.50 -20.17 -10.71
C LYS A 1148 -27.14 -20.53 -11.31
N ALA A 1149 -26.39 -19.50 -11.73
CA ALA A 1149 -24.98 -19.69 -12.06
C ALA A 1149 -24.26 -20.26 -10.82
N VAL A 1150 -23.51 -21.36 -10.99
CA VAL A 1150 -22.61 -21.80 -9.94
C VAL A 1150 -21.51 -20.76 -9.87
N GLN A 1151 -21.56 -19.93 -8.82
CA GLN A 1151 -20.48 -19.05 -8.44
C GLN A 1151 -19.18 -19.86 -8.49
N GLU A 1152 -18.21 -19.43 -9.28
CA GLU A 1152 -16.98 -20.18 -9.51
C GLU A 1152 -16.20 -20.19 -8.20
N ARG A 1153 -16.46 -21.23 -7.39
CA ARG A 1153 -15.99 -21.29 -6.01
C ARG A 1153 -14.47 -21.26 -6.07
N ASN A 1154 -13.90 -20.17 -5.54
CA ASN A 1154 -12.47 -19.91 -5.48
C ASN A 1154 -11.71 -21.22 -5.28
N SER A 1155 -10.89 -21.61 -6.26
CA SER A 1155 -10.31 -22.96 -6.32
C SER A 1155 -9.42 -23.27 -5.12
N TYR A 1156 -8.82 -22.24 -4.52
CA TYR A 1156 -8.11 -22.30 -3.25
C TYR A 1156 -9.07 -22.47 -2.07
N ALA A 1157 -10.17 -21.72 -2.00
CA ALA A 1157 -11.22 -21.95 -0.97
C ALA A 1157 -11.85 -23.35 -1.09
N VAL A 1158 -12.01 -23.88 -2.30
CA VAL A 1158 -12.49 -25.26 -2.53
C VAL A 1158 -11.44 -26.29 -2.16
N SER A 1159 -10.15 -26.05 -2.39
CA SER A 1159 -9.09 -26.97 -1.96
C SER A 1159 -8.97 -26.98 -0.44
N VAL A 1160 -9.04 -25.82 0.23
CA VAL A 1160 -9.15 -25.69 1.68
C VAL A 1160 -10.38 -26.42 2.22
N TRP A 1161 -11.58 -26.18 1.65
CA TRP A 1161 -12.80 -26.88 2.07
C TRP A 1161 -12.71 -28.40 1.88
N LYS A 1162 -12.14 -28.86 0.76
CA LYS A 1162 -11.89 -30.30 0.51
C LYS A 1162 -10.87 -30.87 1.52
N ARG A 1163 -9.82 -30.11 1.88
CA ARG A 1163 -8.81 -30.52 2.87
C ARG A 1163 -9.43 -30.65 4.27
N VAL A 1164 -10.19 -29.64 4.70
CA VAL A 1164 -10.93 -29.65 5.98
C VAL A 1164 -11.93 -30.81 5.98
N LYS A 1165 -12.68 -31.01 4.90
CA LYS A 1165 -13.60 -32.14 4.77
C LYS A 1165 -12.88 -33.49 4.84
N ALA A 1166 -11.74 -33.67 4.17
CA ALA A 1166 -10.96 -34.90 4.23
C ALA A 1166 -10.43 -35.17 5.65
N LYS A 1167 -9.99 -34.12 6.38
CA LYS A 1167 -9.61 -34.24 7.80
C LYS A 1167 -10.77 -34.69 8.68
N LEU A 1168 -11.95 -34.07 8.55
CA LEU A 1168 -13.16 -34.41 9.31
C LEU A 1168 -13.76 -35.78 8.94
N GLU A 1169 -13.61 -36.22 7.68
CA GLU A 1169 -14.10 -37.52 7.23
C GLU A 1169 -13.15 -38.68 7.54
N GLY A 1170 -11.91 -38.43 7.96
CA GLY A 1170 -10.90 -39.45 8.27
C GLY A 1170 -10.01 -39.87 7.10
N ARG A 1171 -9.84 -39.03 6.07
CA ARG A 1171 -9.28 -39.38 4.75
C ARG A 1171 -8.17 -38.45 4.24
N ASP A 1172 -7.55 -37.65 5.10
CA ASP A 1172 -6.49 -36.68 4.69
C ASP A 1172 -5.14 -37.37 4.37
N VAL A 1173 -4.84 -38.51 5.02
CA VAL A 1173 -3.59 -39.28 4.80
C VAL A 1173 -3.72 -40.26 3.64
N ASP A 1174 -4.84 -40.99 3.56
CA ASP A 1174 -5.20 -41.85 2.44
C ASP A 1174 -6.65 -41.55 2.02
N PRO A 1175 -6.91 -41.06 0.79
CA PRO A 1175 -8.26 -40.75 0.35
C PRO A 1175 -9.18 -41.99 0.28
N ASN A 1176 -8.62 -43.19 0.11
CA ASN A 1176 -9.38 -44.43 -0.03
C ASN A 1176 -9.76 -45.04 1.32
N ARG A 1177 -8.94 -44.87 2.36
CA ARG A 1177 -9.15 -45.41 3.71
C ARG A 1177 -9.71 -44.36 4.66
N ARG A 1178 -10.84 -44.66 5.31
CA ARG A 1178 -11.34 -43.89 6.45
C ARG A 1178 -10.66 -44.35 7.74
N MET A 1179 -9.80 -43.51 8.30
CA MET A 1179 -9.20 -43.69 9.62
C MET A 1179 -10.23 -43.44 10.72
N SER A 1180 -10.10 -44.16 11.84
CA SER A 1180 -10.80 -43.85 13.08
C SER A 1180 -10.19 -42.63 13.76
N VAL A 1181 -10.94 -41.99 14.67
CA VAL A 1181 -10.47 -40.82 15.44
C VAL A 1181 -9.17 -41.15 16.18
N THR A 1182 -9.08 -42.34 16.78
CA THR A 1182 -7.88 -42.81 17.50
C THR A 1182 -6.66 -42.92 16.59
N GLU A 1183 -6.82 -43.48 15.38
CA GLU A 1183 -5.74 -43.58 14.39
C GLU A 1183 -5.34 -42.20 13.85
N GLN A 1184 -6.29 -41.27 13.65
CA GLN A 1184 -5.98 -39.91 13.21
C GLN A 1184 -5.16 -39.15 14.26
N VAL A 1185 -5.58 -39.20 15.53
CA VAL A 1185 -4.88 -38.54 16.63
C VAL A 1185 -3.46 -39.11 16.79
N ASP A 1186 -3.31 -40.43 16.78
CA ASP A 1186 -2.01 -41.10 16.88
C ASP A 1186 -1.08 -40.78 15.69
N CYS A 1187 -1.63 -40.63 14.48
CA CYS A 1187 -0.87 -40.20 13.30
C CYS A 1187 -0.43 -38.72 13.40
N VAL A 1188 -1.34 -37.82 13.78
CA VAL A 1188 -1.05 -36.38 13.91
C VAL A 1188 -0.03 -36.11 15.01
N ILE A 1189 -0.12 -36.79 16.16
CA ILE A 1189 0.88 -36.68 17.22
C ILE A 1189 2.24 -37.14 16.71
N LYS A 1190 2.33 -38.31 16.06
CA LYS A 1190 3.61 -38.83 15.53
C LYS A 1190 4.26 -37.91 14.50
N GLU A 1191 3.49 -37.27 13.62
CA GLU A 1191 4.04 -36.30 12.66
C GLU A 1191 4.49 -34.99 13.33
N ALA A 1192 3.73 -34.50 14.31
CA ALA A 1192 4.02 -33.26 15.04
C ALA A 1192 5.18 -33.40 16.03
N THR A 1193 5.40 -34.59 16.61
CA THR A 1193 6.53 -34.88 17.51
C THR A 1193 7.71 -35.54 16.80
N ASN A 1194 7.72 -35.64 15.47
CA ASN A 1194 8.86 -36.20 14.75
C ASN A 1194 10.02 -35.21 14.73
N VAL A 1195 11.15 -35.59 15.33
CA VAL A 1195 12.37 -34.78 15.38
C VAL A 1195 12.86 -34.40 13.98
N ASP A 1196 12.73 -35.29 12.99
CA ASP A 1196 13.14 -35.01 11.61
C ASP A 1196 12.30 -33.90 10.97
N ASN A 1197 11.01 -33.78 11.35
CA ASN A 1197 10.13 -32.70 10.89
C ASN A 1197 10.42 -31.41 11.66
N LEU A 1198 10.56 -31.50 12.99
CA LEU A 1198 10.82 -30.35 13.87
C LEU A 1198 12.17 -29.67 13.55
N ALA A 1199 13.20 -30.45 13.22
CA ALA A 1199 14.52 -29.95 12.82
C ALA A 1199 14.53 -29.25 11.44
N GLN A 1200 13.47 -29.40 10.64
CA GLN A 1200 13.29 -28.71 9.35
C GLN A 1200 12.44 -27.43 9.46
N LEU A 1201 11.89 -27.13 10.65
CA LEU A 1201 11.13 -25.89 10.86
C LEU A 1201 12.06 -24.68 10.88
N TYR A 1202 11.51 -23.52 10.49
CA TYR A 1202 12.22 -22.25 10.55
C TYR A 1202 12.69 -21.95 11.99
N GLU A 1203 13.90 -21.41 12.15
CA GLU A 1203 14.52 -21.16 13.46
C GLU A 1203 13.65 -20.30 14.41
N GLY A 1204 12.87 -19.36 13.87
CA GLY A 1204 11.92 -18.53 14.64
C GLY A 1204 10.69 -19.27 15.16
N TRP A 1205 10.50 -20.54 14.80
CA TRP A 1205 9.51 -21.46 15.40
C TRP A 1205 10.06 -22.16 16.66
N THR A 1206 11.35 -21.99 16.97
CA THR A 1206 12.03 -22.46 18.20
C THR A 1206 11.69 -23.90 18.60
N ALA A 1207 11.68 -24.82 17.64
CA ALA A 1207 11.17 -26.20 17.79
C ALA A 1207 11.95 -27.11 18.77
N TRP A 1208 12.92 -26.56 19.50
CA TRP A 1208 13.80 -27.23 20.47
C TRP A 1208 13.59 -26.76 21.92
N VAL A 1209 12.62 -25.87 22.19
CA VAL A 1209 12.37 -25.27 23.51
C VAL A 1209 10.93 -25.50 23.99
#